data_AF-C7QHY6-F1
#
_entry.id   AF-C7QHY6-F1
#
_cell.length_a   1.000
_cell.length_b   1.000
_cell.length_c   1.000
_cell.angle_alpha   90.00
_cell.angle_beta   90.00
_cell.angle_gamma   90.00
#
_symmetry.space_group_name_H-M   'P 1'
#
loop_
_entity.id
_entity.type
_entity.pdbx_description
1 polymer ?
#
loop_
_entity_poly.entity_id
_entity_poly.type
_entity_poly.pdbx_seq_one_letter_code
_entity_poly.pdbx_strand_id
1 'polypeptide(L)'
;MMVRRRRRLAVSATVVAALVCGALAGTGGASAQTSGTDDTAAHSGGGDGRPWLPPTPDQWPLVVTASNTAQQEITRGIDYQTDTYQTVGGVQHSTELNVDLSDPNVRLGVVESHNEINDAADEVPSSMANRTGAVAGINGDFFDIYGSGSPHGMVVIDGRLVKSPNPAWNQNVVVRADGSIGMGAEAYSGTATDGAASHPITSVNTVADLSANGLVRITPDLGDSGKIPASVVATGHRDPADASVLIIDAVTPNVTDITQVPAGTEDLVGSGTAGQWLTATAHPGDRVTIAESISPDNAPRQALSGGAILVQNGTMAVPVQGSGENNVNNPVTGMGVTKDGKHAIVAVFDGHQPEDAAEGLTRPQLAGWMIAHGAYNAMVFDSGGSSEMVARQPGQQQVSVSNTPSDGHERPVANGLFFYSTEPHPAPAVRAVANSGAPLAVLTNSTVPVGAYAVDTLGNPASDPVTLSVHPSSRASISTGTNGATLTASGTPGTGELVATAGRAHSSVPLRVTDHLSSLTLSPATADLNNGGTQQLSVSATTRDKQPVSLLPASVAWTASPPNLGSVDPTTGLFTAATDDEGLVTVTASVDGASATTSIAVGQRTEMVDTMTDVNNWAVNTHGGATGSLSLSTTTKRLPTDAGSMDVKYDIPAGSGVKQVVFSPTVSESFPPAGETQLPDGVGIWIKGSGTGGSGTPLGLGNLTLAEAYTEVNGQYVDFYPSTVTYDGWQLIVANLPAGLQFPMSVKFLDFLVISPTQTLSGDLYVSDLQALYSPRPLVTPPYVAIPDNPSWLQFTEDPAKFRAGGTTLAALDDAHTHADDPNSTGSVVLKQDGTQIKALPSSQTGALSLQTMGDMSDTGSTANLTYLKSLLDGTGVPYHEGVGNHEITQGADPENKNWTSLFGATHYSYTQGAANILVTDSSHIGILPSDPYQVPAGDPPQYQWLADQLSANRSPVVFVVSHVPAYDPHPQQDSQFADRWEAQMFETLVQKYQDTHPHTHVITLFGHARGWAENLLDPTGHNTAGGIPNFVVADAGVEAYAPPAEGGFYNYGLFHVLPNGDVQFAAIPTLAGITVSSPASTLQAGQSTQLTATGTTPTGDDLPALSVPIADPASHVWRSSDPHVATVDPVTGAVHAWHAGTATVTVTSDGISGSVTLTVTKG
;
A
#
# COMPACT_ATOMS: atom_id res chain seq x y z
N MET A 1 -30.49 -53.74 -14.22
CA MET A 1 -31.05 -55.10 -14.07
C MET A 1 -31.51 -55.26 -12.64
N MET A 2 -32.84 -55.35 -12.43
CA MET A 2 -33.55 -55.87 -11.23
C MET A 2 -33.27 -55.18 -9.86
N VAL A 3 -34.22 -54.87 -8.97
CA VAL A 3 -35.67 -55.15 -8.87
C VAL A 3 -36.20 -54.43 -7.60
N ARG A 4 -37.35 -53.75 -7.75
CA ARG A 4 -38.54 -53.68 -6.84
C ARG A 4 -38.44 -52.93 -5.49
N ARG A 5 -39.22 -51.85 -5.32
CA ARG A 5 -40.67 -51.74 -4.86
C ARG A 5 -40.72 -51.44 -3.35
N ARG A 6 -41.63 -50.67 -2.76
CA ARG A 6 -43.02 -50.20 -3.02
C ARG A 6 -43.26 -49.07 -1.98
N ARG A 7 -43.73 -47.87 -2.35
CA ARG A 7 -45.14 -47.38 -2.42
C ARG A 7 -46.03 -47.58 -1.18
N ARG A 8 -46.63 -46.45 -0.73
CA ARG A 8 -48.05 -46.14 -0.34
C ARG A 8 -48.06 -45.23 0.90
N LEU A 9 -48.98 -44.30 1.18
CA LEU A 9 -50.27 -43.73 0.68
C LEU A 9 -50.46 -42.45 1.57
N ALA A 10 -50.73 -41.24 1.09
CA ALA A 10 -52.01 -40.65 0.60
C ALA A 10 -52.83 -39.85 1.64
N VAL A 11 -53.73 -39.01 1.08
CA VAL A 11 -54.78 -38.13 1.63
C VAL A 11 -54.32 -36.66 1.80
N SER A 12 -54.73 -35.62 1.05
CA SER A 12 -55.93 -35.16 0.30
C SER A 12 -56.74 -34.07 1.03
N ALA A 13 -57.26 -33.11 0.23
CA ALA A 13 -58.33 -32.11 0.48
C ALA A 13 -57.87 -30.68 0.87
N THR A 14 -58.41 -29.55 0.38
CA THR A 14 -59.35 -29.18 -0.70
C THR A 14 -59.27 -27.64 -0.92
N VAL A 15 -59.56 -27.25 -2.15
CA VAL A 15 -59.81 -25.93 -2.80
C VAL A 15 -60.74 -24.95 -2.06
N VAL A 16 -60.56 -23.63 -2.24
CA VAL A 16 -61.56 -22.63 -2.74
C VAL A 16 -60.87 -21.28 -3.04
N ALA A 17 -61.27 -20.67 -4.16
CA ALA A 17 -60.80 -19.41 -4.74
C ALA A 17 -61.71 -18.21 -4.40
N ALA A 18 -61.17 -16.98 -4.45
CA ALA A 18 -61.85 -15.78 -5.01
C ALA A 18 -60.90 -14.56 -5.09
N LEU A 19 -60.91 -13.90 -6.25
CA LEU A 19 -60.34 -12.58 -6.57
C LEU A 19 -61.18 -11.43 -5.98
N VAL A 20 -60.55 -10.32 -5.55
CA VAL A 20 -60.92 -8.90 -5.83
C VAL A 20 -59.69 -7.99 -5.62
N CYS A 21 -59.51 -7.02 -6.53
CA CYS A 21 -58.46 -5.98 -6.55
C CYS A 21 -58.51 -4.96 -5.39
N GLY A 22 -57.35 -4.39 -5.05
CA GLY A 22 -57.23 -3.15 -4.28
C GLY A 22 -55.75 -2.76 -4.06
N ALA A 23 -55.34 -1.62 -4.60
CA ALA A 23 -54.00 -1.05 -4.46
C ALA A 23 -53.71 -0.57 -3.02
N LEU A 24 -52.44 -0.66 -2.58
CA LEU A 24 -51.63 0.42 -1.95
C LEU A 24 -50.39 -0.17 -1.25
N ALA A 25 -49.25 0.46 -1.56
CA ALA A 25 -48.04 0.70 -0.76
C ALA A 25 -47.56 -0.32 0.30
N GLY A 26 -46.27 -0.67 0.19
CA GLY A 26 -45.38 -0.64 1.35
C GLY A 26 -44.74 -1.97 1.77
N THR A 27 -43.41 -1.89 1.90
CA THR A 27 -42.52 -2.72 2.73
C THR A 27 -42.14 -4.10 2.22
N GLY A 28 -40.83 -4.23 2.00
CA GLY A 28 -40.13 -5.48 1.76
C GLY A 28 -40.06 -6.36 3.02
N GLY A 29 -39.84 -7.64 2.76
CA GLY A 29 -39.59 -8.67 3.76
C GLY A 29 -39.10 -9.90 3.02
N ALA A 30 -37.80 -9.94 2.74
CA ALA A 30 -37.14 -11.16 2.29
C ALA A 30 -37.09 -12.13 3.47
N SER A 31 -37.74 -13.28 3.31
CA SER A 31 -37.60 -14.42 4.21
C SER A 31 -36.75 -15.48 3.54
N ALA A 32 -35.74 -15.92 4.28
CA ALA A 32 -34.79 -16.95 3.91
C ALA A 32 -35.47 -18.26 3.54
N GLN A 33 -34.97 -18.91 2.48
CA GLN A 33 -35.10 -20.34 2.27
C GLN A 33 -33.74 -20.97 2.03
N THR A 34 -33.46 -21.94 2.88
CA THR A 34 -32.37 -22.91 2.91
C THR A 34 -32.46 -23.94 1.77
N SER A 35 -31.33 -24.61 1.52
CA SER A 35 -31.07 -25.78 0.65
C SER A 35 -30.77 -25.44 -0.81
N GLY A 36 -29.77 -26.01 -1.48
CA GLY A 36 -28.88 -27.10 -1.12
C GLY A 36 -27.84 -27.27 -2.24
N THR A 37 -26.80 -28.01 -1.92
CA THR A 37 -25.74 -28.49 -2.80
C THR A 37 -26.28 -29.08 -4.11
N ASP A 38 -25.81 -28.57 -5.25
CA ASP A 38 -25.56 -29.39 -6.43
C ASP A 38 -24.46 -28.75 -7.30
N ASP A 39 -23.41 -29.56 -7.52
CA ASP A 39 -22.28 -29.32 -8.39
C ASP A 39 -22.71 -29.01 -9.83
N THR A 40 -22.17 -27.93 -10.40
CA THR A 40 -21.87 -27.88 -11.83
C THR A 40 -20.43 -27.42 -12.00
N ALA A 41 -19.60 -28.41 -12.35
CA ALA A 41 -18.17 -28.31 -12.58
C ALA A 41 -17.80 -27.19 -13.58
N ALA A 42 -17.11 -26.16 -13.09
CA ALA A 42 -16.20 -25.37 -13.89
C ALA A 42 -14.87 -26.13 -13.97
N HIS A 43 -14.46 -26.51 -15.18
CA HIS A 43 -13.20 -27.20 -15.40
C HIS A 43 -12.01 -26.27 -15.11
N SER A 44 -11.23 -26.70 -14.13
CA SER A 44 -9.90 -26.23 -13.75
C SER A 44 -8.91 -26.30 -14.92
N GLY A 45 -8.33 -25.15 -15.29
CA GLY A 45 -7.07 -25.06 -16.01
C GLY A 45 -5.89 -25.24 -15.05
N GLY A 46 -4.82 -25.89 -15.51
CA GLY A 46 -3.76 -26.52 -14.70
C GLY A 46 -2.98 -25.65 -13.72
N GLY A 47 -2.63 -26.25 -12.57
CA GLY A 47 -1.67 -25.76 -11.58
C GLY A 47 -2.17 -25.89 -10.13
N ASP A 48 -2.01 -27.06 -9.50
CA ASP A 48 -2.29 -27.35 -8.08
C ASP A 48 -3.68 -27.02 -7.47
N GLY A 49 -4.64 -26.54 -8.25
CA GLY A 49 -5.97 -26.17 -7.75
C GLY A 49 -5.97 -24.98 -6.80
N ARG A 50 -4.84 -24.26 -6.68
CA ARG A 50 -4.73 -22.99 -5.95
C ARG A 50 -5.16 -21.85 -6.88
N PRO A 51 -5.91 -20.85 -6.39
CA PRO A 51 -6.21 -19.65 -7.18
C PRO A 51 -4.90 -18.94 -7.54
N TRP A 52 -4.86 -18.33 -8.74
CA TRP A 52 -3.67 -17.64 -9.22
C TRP A 52 -3.43 -16.31 -8.49
N LEU A 53 -4.49 -15.71 -7.93
CA LEU A 53 -4.42 -14.57 -7.01
C LEU A 53 -4.76 -14.98 -5.57
N PRO A 54 -4.21 -14.25 -4.57
CA PRO A 54 -4.76 -14.28 -3.22
C PRO A 54 -6.22 -13.81 -3.19
N PRO A 55 -7.02 -14.22 -2.20
CA PRO A 55 -8.36 -13.67 -2.01
C PRO A 55 -8.28 -12.18 -1.60
N THR A 56 -9.12 -11.35 -2.22
CA THR A 56 -9.32 -9.95 -1.82
C THR A 56 -10.46 -9.87 -0.80
N PRO A 57 -10.24 -9.37 0.43
CA PRO A 57 -11.32 -9.15 1.37
C PRO A 57 -12.32 -8.08 0.88
N ASP A 58 -13.57 -8.14 1.35
CA ASP A 58 -14.57 -7.13 0.99
C ASP A 58 -14.09 -5.71 1.36
N GLN A 59 -14.37 -4.72 0.50
CA GLN A 59 -13.94 -3.32 0.64
C GLN A 59 -12.44 -3.06 0.51
N TRP A 60 -11.62 -4.08 0.19
CA TRP A 60 -10.21 -3.87 -0.10
C TRP A 60 -9.98 -3.53 -1.58
N PRO A 61 -8.94 -2.73 -1.88
CA PRO A 61 -8.33 -2.76 -3.21
C PRO A 61 -7.86 -4.18 -3.54
N LEU A 62 -7.80 -4.53 -4.84
CA LEU A 62 -7.39 -5.87 -5.29
C LEU A 62 -6.04 -6.27 -4.66
N VAL A 63 -6.01 -7.44 -4.03
CA VAL A 63 -4.76 -8.04 -3.51
C VAL A 63 -4.03 -8.74 -4.66
N VAL A 64 -2.89 -8.18 -5.09
CA VAL A 64 -2.09 -8.72 -6.19
C VAL A 64 -1.16 -9.81 -5.69
N THR A 65 -0.48 -9.58 -4.55
CA THR A 65 0.36 -10.58 -3.90
C THR A 65 0.09 -10.62 -2.39
N ALA A 66 0.34 -11.79 -1.80
CA ALA A 66 0.28 -11.96 -0.35
C ALA A 66 1.38 -12.94 0.05
N SER A 67 2.03 -12.66 1.17
CA SER A 67 3.00 -13.54 1.79
C SER A 67 2.76 -13.60 3.29
N ASN A 68 2.85 -14.80 3.87
CA ASN A 68 2.70 -15.00 5.30
C ASN A 68 3.94 -15.67 5.89
N THR A 69 4.19 -15.39 7.17
CA THR A 69 5.12 -16.18 7.95
C THR A 69 4.51 -17.54 8.28
N ALA A 70 5.37 -18.53 8.57
CA ALA A 70 4.88 -19.81 9.04
C ALA A 70 4.20 -19.63 10.41
N GLN A 71 2.98 -20.13 10.55
CA GLN A 71 2.22 -20.10 11.80
C GLN A 71 3.03 -20.67 12.97
N GLN A 72 3.07 -19.94 14.08
CA GLN A 72 3.82 -20.28 15.30
C GLN A 72 2.88 -20.45 16.48
N GLU A 73 2.97 -21.60 17.15
CA GLU A 73 2.27 -21.85 18.42
C GLU A 73 2.96 -21.07 19.54
N ILE A 74 2.25 -20.11 20.16
CA ILE A 74 2.72 -19.39 21.36
C ILE A 74 2.54 -20.29 22.59
N THR A 75 1.36 -20.88 22.70
CA THR A 75 0.94 -21.86 23.70
C THR A 75 -0.24 -22.62 23.09
N ARG A 76 -0.57 -23.81 23.58
CA ARG A 76 -1.66 -24.61 23.03
C ARG A 76 -2.97 -23.82 23.08
N GLY A 77 -3.59 -23.62 21.92
CA GLY A 77 -4.80 -22.80 21.75
C GLY A 77 -4.52 -21.34 21.36
N ILE A 78 -3.26 -20.92 21.18
CA ILE A 78 -2.90 -19.60 20.65
C ILE A 78 -1.81 -19.76 19.60
N ASP A 79 -2.16 -19.40 18.38
CA ASP A 79 -1.24 -19.34 17.25
C ASP A 79 -1.02 -17.90 16.80
N TYR A 80 0.17 -17.64 16.27
CA TYR A 80 0.66 -16.35 15.80
C TYR A 80 1.16 -16.44 14.36
N GLN A 81 0.88 -15.40 13.57
CA GLN A 81 1.47 -15.21 12.24
C GLN A 81 1.51 -13.73 11.87
N THR A 82 2.24 -13.43 10.80
CA THR A 82 2.27 -12.10 10.19
C THR A 82 2.08 -12.22 8.69
N ASP A 83 1.23 -11.37 8.14
CA ASP A 83 0.89 -11.39 6.72
C ASP A 83 1.17 -10.03 6.10
N THR A 84 1.77 -10.04 4.91
CA THR A 84 1.96 -8.87 4.04
C THR A 84 1.08 -9.04 2.82
N TYR A 85 0.24 -8.04 2.55
CA TYR A 85 -0.63 -7.97 1.37
C TYR A 85 -0.17 -6.79 0.51
N GLN A 86 0.17 -7.05 -0.76
CA GLN A 86 0.40 -5.99 -1.73
C GLN A 86 -0.90 -5.78 -2.51
N THR A 87 -1.58 -4.67 -2.23
CA THR A 87 -2.80 -4.29 -2.93
C THR A 87 -2.50 -3.23 -3.98
N VAL A 88 -3.41 -3.03 -4.93
CA VAL A 88 -3.27 -1.95 -5.91
C VAL A 88 -3.26 -0.55 -5.28
N GLY A 89 -3.74 -0.39 -4.04
CA GLY A 89 -3.72 0.89 -3.28
C GLY A 89 -2.88 0.80 -2.02
N GLY A 90 -1.65 0.29 -2.13
CA GLY A 90 -0.68 0.22 -1.04
C GLY A 90 -0.51 -1.16 -0.38
N VAL A 91 0.61 -1.32 0.33
CA VAL A 91 0.96 -2.48 1.16
C VAL A 91 0.21 -2.42 2.49
N GLN A 92 -0.22 -3.60 2.95
CA GLN A 92 -0.78 -3.82 4.26
C GLN A 92 0.03 -4.88 5.00
N HIS A 93 0.51 -4.54 6.19
CA HIS A 93 1.22 -5.46 7.09
C HIS A 93 0.37 -5.74 8.32
N SER A 94 0.16 -7.01 8.62
CA SER A 94 -0.68 -7.46 9.72
C SER A 94 0.05 -8.43 10.64
N THR A 95 -0.26 -8.32 11.92
CA THR A 95 0.14 -9.25 12.96
C THR A 95 -1.11 -9.87 13.57
N GLU A 96 -1.18 -11.20 13.61
CA GLU A 96 -2.42 -11.93 13.86
C GLU A 96 -2.28 -12.95 14.99
N LEU A 97 -3.33 -13.08 15.81
CA LEU A 97 -3.52 -14.19 16.75
C LEU A 97 -4.80 -14.95 16.44
N ASN A 98 -4.68 -16.28 16.35
CA ASN A 98 -5.82 -17.19 16.34
C ASN A 98 -5.91 -17.87 17.71
N VAL A 99 -7.03 -17.66 18.41
CA VAL A 99 -7.19 -18.01 19.82
C VAL A 99 -8.39 -18.93 20.04
N ASP A 100 -8.15 -20.16 20.48
CA ASP A 100 -9.17 -21.11 20.91
C ASP A 100 -9.47 -20.95 22.40
N LEU A 101 -10.54 -20.21 22.72
CA LEU A 101 -11.03 -19.99 24.08
C LEU A 101 -11.79 -21.20 24.63
N SER A 102 -12.02 -22.25 23.83
CA SER A 102 -12.55 -23.52 24.31
C SER A 102 -11.48 -24.41 24.95
N ASP A 103 -10.19 -24.16 24.67
CA ASP A 103 -9.09 -24.84 25.35
C ASP A 103 -8.96 -24.31 26.79
N PRO A 104 -9.04 -25.17 27.82
CA PRO A 104 -8.87 -24.75 29.22
C PRO A 104 -7.47 -24.22 29.55
N ASN A 105 -6.49 -24.35 28.63
CA ASN A 105 -5.20 -23.69 28.72
C ASN A 105 -5.29 -22.17 28.55
N VAL A 106 -6.30 -21.66 27.84
CA VAL A 106 -6.36 -20.25 27.44
C VAL A 106 -7.39 -19.50 28.27
N ARG A 107 -7.00 -18.30 28.72
CA ARG A 107 -7.94 -17.30 29.26
C ARG A 107 -7.62 -15.91 28.73
N LEU A 108 -8.65 -15.10 28.54
CA LEU A 108 -8.55 -13.66 28.29
C LEU A 108 -8.68 -12.89 29.62
N GLY A 109 -7.90 -11.83 29.79
CA GLY A 109 -7.96 -10.92 30.93
C GLY A 109 -7.77 -9.47 30.52
N VAL A 110 -8.48 -8.57 31.22
CA VAL A 110 -8.32 -7.11 31.08
C VAL A 110 -7.27 -6.64 32.07
N VAL A 111 -6.41 -5.70 31.65
CA VAL A 111 -5.37 -5.10 32.48
C VAL A 111 -5.43 -3.59 32.31
N GLU A 112 -5.53 -2.86 33.41
CA GLU A 112 -5.43 -1.40 33.46
C GLU A 112 -3.96 -0.98 33.68
N SER A 113 -3.61 0.18 33.13
CA SER A 113 -2.34 0.87 33.34
C SER A 113 -2.05 0.98 34.84
N HIS A 114 -0.93 0.41 35.27
CA HIS A 114 -0.50 0.38 36.68
C HIS A 114 -1.58 -0.09 37.70
N ASN A 115 -2.65 -0.74 37.22
CA ASN A 115 -3.87 -1.12 37.96
C ASN A 115 -4.73 0.06 38.47
N GLU A 116 -4.70 1.20 37.78
CA GLU A 116 -5.51 2.38 38.07
C GLU A 116 -6.27 2.84 36.82
N ILE A 117 -7.49 3.34 37.00
CA ILE A 117 -8.31 3.90 35.91
C ILE A 117 -7.73 5.25 35.49
N ASN A 118 -7.42 6.13 36.46
CA ASN A 118 -6.80 7.42 36.17
C ASN A 118 -5.30 7.30 36.41
N ASP A 119 -4.56 7.07 35.35
CA ASP A 119 -3.11 7.09 35.36
C ASP A 119 -2.58 7.97 34.23
N ALA A 120 -2.23 9.21 34.56
CA ALA A 120 -1.70 10.16 33.58
C ALA A 120 -0.33 9.76 32.98
N ALA A 121 0.35 8.74 33.54
CA ALA A 121 1.57 8.20 32.97
C ALA A 121 1.30 7.14 31.88
N ASP A 122 0.11 6.52 31.90
CA ASP A 122 -0.26 5.35 31.11
C ASP A 122 0.79 4.20 31.21
N GLU A 123 0.58 3.08 30.52
CA GLU A 123 1.51 1.93 30.55
C GLU A 123 1.61 1.29 29.17
N VAL A 124 2.83 0.95 28.72
CA VAL A 124 2.99 0.26 27.44
C VAL A 124 2.44 -1.17 27.50
N PRO A 125 1.81 -1.69 26.43
CA PRO A 125 1.28 -3.05 26.36
C PRO A 125 2.28 -4.14 26.77
N SER A 126 3.55 -4.04 26.38
CA SER A 126 4.57 -5.02 26.79
C SER A 126 4.80 -5.06 28.29
N SER A 127 4.73 -3.92 28.98
CA SER A 127 4.85 -3.82 30.44
C SER A 127 3.65 -4.46 31.12
N MET A 128 2.43 -4.14 30.68
CA MET A 128 1.20 -4.74 31.21
C MET A 128 1.20 -6.27 31.07
N ALA A 129 1.57 -6.78 29.90
CA ALA A 129 1.63 -8.22 29.65
C ALA A 129 2.68 -8.91 30.54
N ASN A 130 3.89 -8.35 30.63
CA ASN A 130 4.98 -8.95 31.40
C ASN A 130 4.72 -8.89 32.91
N ARG A 131 4.17 -7.79 33.43
CA ARG A 131 3.78 -7.61 34.83
C ARG A 131 2.74 -8.64 35.28
N THR A 132 1.83 -9.01 34.39
CA THR A 132 0.72 -9.94 34.67
C THR A 132 1.01 -11.38 34.26
N GLY A 133 2.09 -11.62 33.51
CA GLY A 133 2.49 -12.94 33.04
C GLY A 133 1.71 -13.43 31.82
N ALA A 134 1.13 -12.51 31.03
CA ALA A 134 0.48 -12.83 29.77
C ALA A 134 1.46 -13.46 28.76
N VAL A 135 0.90 -14.20 27.79
CA VAL A 135 1.66 -14.79 26.69
C VAL A 135 1.50 -14.01 25.38
N ALA A 136 0.43 -13.25 25.25
CA ALA A 136 0.18 -12.31 24.17
C ALA A 136 -0.89 -11.28 24.60
N GLY A 137 -1.05 -10.21 23.84
CA GLY A 137 -2.11 -9.23 24.06
C GLY A 137 -2.07 -8.07 23.08
N ILE A 138 -3.08 -7.21 23.20
CA ILE A 138 -3.26 -5.99 22.40
C ILE A 138 -3.67 -4.83 23.31
N ASN A 139 -3.56 -3.60 22.80
CA ASN A 139 -4.16 -2.43 23.43
C ASN A 139 -5.71 -2.52 23.50
N GLY A 140 -6.30 -1.65 24.33
CA GLY A 140 -7.72 -1.70 24.69
C GLY A 140 -8.55 -0.47 24.27
N ASP A 141 -9.21 0.14 25.23
CA ASP A 141 -10.21 1.20 25.02
C ASP A 141 -9.58 2.52 24.55
N PHE A 142 -10.41 3.38 23.98
CA PHE A 142 -10.08 4.79 23.82
C PHE A 142 -10.06 5.45 25.20
N PHE A 143 -9.21 6.46 25.35
CA PHE A 143 -8.94 7.04 26.66
C PHE A 143 -8.59 8.52 26.58
N ASP A 144 -8.58 9.17 27.74
CA ASP A 144 -8.14 10.56 27.92
C ASP A 144 -6.61 10.66 27.85
N ILE A 145 -6.08 10.33 26.67
CA ILE A 145 -4.66 10.32 26.35
C ILE A 145 -4.03 11.69 26.64
N TYR A 146 -2.85 11.68 27.28
CA TYR A 146 -2.14 12.87 27.79
C TYR A 146 -2.92 13.72 28.82
N GLY A 147 -4.02 13.17 29.33
CA GLY A 147 -4.87 13.79 30.35
C GLY A 147 -4.82 12.97 31.63
N SER A 148 -5.96 12.41 32.00
CA SER A 148 -6.12 11.57 33.19
C SER A 148 -5.67 10.13 32.95
N GLY A 149 -5.46 9.69 31.70
CA GLY A 149 -5.29 8.28 31.35
C GLY A 149 -6.58 7.46 31.44
N SER A 150 -7.73 8.11 31.71
CA SER A 150 -8.99 7.40 31.99
C SER A 150 -9.58 6.76 30.73
N PRO A 151 -9.87 5.44 30.73
CA PRO A 151 -10.61 4.81 29.64
C PRO A 151 -12.04 5.33 29.57
N HIS A 152 -12.54 5.53 28.35
CA HIS A 152 -13.84 6.18 28.11
C HIS A 152 -15.02 5.33 28.57
N GLY A 153 -14.92 4.02 28.43
CA GLY A 153 -16.00 3.07 28.63
C GLY A 153 -15.89 2.24 29.91
N MET A 154 -16.46 1.04 29.88
CA MET A 154 -16.57 0.13 31.01
C MET A 154 -15.30 -0.69 31.22
N VAL A 155 -15.08 -1.10 32.46
CA VAL A 155 -14.01 -2.02 32.84
C VAL A 155 -14.55 -3.01 33.87
N VAL A 156 -14.41 -4.30 33.59
CA VAL A 156 -14.64 -5.40 34.54
C VAL A 156 -13.42 -6.30 34.53
N ILE A 157 -12.87 -6.56 35.71
CA ILE A 157 -11.70 -7.44 35.90
C ILE A 157 -12.06 -8.53 36.90
N ASP A 158 -11.93 -9.78 36.49
CA ASP A 158 -12.21 -10.96 37.32
C ASP A 158 -13.60 -10.97 38.00
N GLY A 159 -14.60 -10.43 37.31
CA GLY A 159 -15.98 -10.30 37.78
C GLY A 159 -16.27 -9.09 38.67
N ARG A 160 -15.28 -8.23 38.89
CA ARG A 160 -15.40 -7.01 39.67
C ARG A 160 -15.65 -5.82 38.74
N LEU A 161 -16.73 -5.08 38.98
CA LEU A 161 -17.00 -3.84 38.27
C LEU A 161 -15.99 -2.77 38.71
N VAL A 162 -15.03 -2.47 37.83
CA VAL A 162 -13.97 -1.49 38.02
C VAL A 162 -14.47 -0.12 37.55
N LYS A 163 -15.11 -0.04 36.39
CA LYS A 163 -15.72 1.17 35.85
C LYS A 163 -17.06 0.84 35.17
N SER A 164 -18.11 1.59 35.49
CA SER A 164 -19.45 1.33 34.94
C SER A 164 -19.54 1.69 33.45
N PRO A 165 -20.38 0.97 32.66
CA PRO A 165 -20.74 1.35 31.29
C PRO A 165 -21.08 2.82 31.12
N ASN A 166 -20.45 3.44 30.11
CA ASN A 166 -20.73 4.79 29.67
C ASN A 166 -21.76 4.76 28.54
N PRO A 167 -22.99 5.29 28.71
CA PRO A 167 -24.00 5.27 27.65
C PRO A 167 -23.59 6.00 26.36
N ALA A 168 -22.66 6.96 26.44
CA ALA A 168 -22.11 7.67 25.28
C ALA A 168 -20.97 6.91 24.58
N TRP A 169 -20.46 5.84 25.21
CA TRP A 169 -19.33 5.04 24.73
C TRP A 169 -19.54 3.56 25.10
N ASN A 170 -20.57 2.95 24.51
CA ASN A 170 -21.13 1.68 24.98
C ASN A 170 -20.96 0.53 23.99
N GLN A 171 -19.75 0.35 23.46
CA GLN A 171 -19.40 -0.82 22.66
C GLN A 171 -18.35 -1.60 23.44
N ASN A 172 -18.71 -2.82 23.87
CA ASN A 172 -17.93 -3.56 24.83
C ASN A 172 -17.64 -4.97 24.33
N VAL A 173 -16.43 -5.46 24.59
CA VAL A 173 -16.15 -6.89 24.66
C VAL A 173 -16.47 -7.38 26.05
N VAL A 174 -17.18 -8.51 26.12
CA VAL A 174 -17.63 -9.11 27.37
C VAL A 174 -17.29 -10.58 27.38
N VAL A 175 -16.45 -11.01 28.32
CA VAL A 175 -16.20 -12.44 28.58
C VAL A 175 -17.25 -12.93 29.57
N ARG A 176 -18.10 -13.86 29.14
CA ARG A 176 -19.13 -14.47 29.98
C ARG A 176 -18.57 -15.51 30.94
N ALA A 177 -19.39 -15.95 31.87
CA ALA A 177 -19.02 -16.95 32.86
C ALA A 177 -18.62 -18.32 32.26
N ASP A 178 -19.06 -18.63 31.04
CA ASP A 178 -18.71 -19.86 30.32
C ASP A 178 -17.49 -19.70 29.38
N GLY A 179 -16.81 -18.55 29.43
CA GLY A 179 -15.63 -18.23 28.63
C GLY A 179 -15.95 -17.70 27.22
N SER A 180 -17.22 -17.70 26.80
CA SER A 180 -17.61 -17.14 25.51
C SER A 180 -17.54 -15.60 25.52
N ILE A 181 -17.12 -15.03 24.40
CA ILE A 181 -17.09 -13.59 24.19
C ILE A 181 -18.39 -13.10 23.55
N GLY A 182 -18.95 -12.04 24.11
CA GLY A 182 -19.97 -11.19 23.51
C GLY A 182 -19.40 -9.84 23.12
N MET A 183 -20.06 -9.18 22.17
CA MET A 183 -19.76 -7.81 21.77
C MET A 183 -21.05 -7.01 21.69
N GLY A 184 -21.08 -5.83 22.32
CA GLY A 184 -22.22 -4.91 22.25
C GLY A 184 -22.40 -4.03 23.49
N ALA A 185 -23.58 -3.43 23.59
CA ALA A 185 -23.92 -2.48 24.63
C ALA A 185 -24.30 -3.15 25.96
N GLU A 186 -23.79 -2.60 27.05
CA GLU A 186 -24.09 -3.00 28.42
C GLU A 186 -24.71 -1.83 29.19
N ALA A 187 -25.72 -2.11 30.01
CA ALA A 187 -26.38 -1.10 30.84
C ALA A 187 -26.05 -1.32 32.31
N TYR A 188 -25.69 -0.23 33.02
CA TYR A 188 -25.51 -0.23 34.45
C TYR A 188 -26.80 0.16 35.19
N SER A 189 -27.09 -0.52 36.30
CA SER A 189 -28.05 -0.03 37.28
C SER A 189 -27.53 -0.28 38.69
N GLY A 190 -27.64 0.73 39.55
CA GLY A 190 -27.19 0.65 40.94
C GLY A 190 -28.12 1.39 41.89
N THR A 191 -28.23 0.92 43.13
CA THR A 191 -28.97 1.58 44.20
C THR A 191 -28.23 1.47 45.53
N ALA A 192 -28.16 2.59 46.26
CA ALA A 192 -27.77 2.65 47.65
C ALA A 192 -29.03 2.76 48.52
N THR A 193 -29.17 1.89 49.52
CA THR A 193 -30.34 1.83 50.39
C THR A 193 -29.92 1.80 51.86
N ASP A 194 -30.41 2.74 52.64
CA ASP A 194 -30.32 2.74 54.11
C ASP A 194 -31.72 2.74 54.73
N GLY A 195 -32.08 1.62 55.36
CA GLY A 195 -33.42 1.39 55.89
C GLY A 195 -34.51 1.52 54.82
N ALA A 196 -35.34 2.56 54.93
CA ALA A 196 -36.41 2.86 53.97
C ALA A 196 -36.02 3.92 52.92
N ALA A 197 -34.84 4.55 53.06
CA ALA A 197 -34.34 5.55 52.13
C ALA A 197 -33.50 4.87 51.05
N SER A 198 -33.73 5.23 49.79
CA SER A 198 -32.96 4.69 48.66
C SER A 198 -32.66 5.79 47.65
N HIS A 199 -31.50 5.70 47.02
CA HIS A 199 -31.09 6.58 45.93
C HIS A 199 -30.38 5.77 44.82
N PRO A 200 -30.62 6.07 43.54
CA PRO A 200 -29.84 5.47 42.45
C PRO A 200 -28.36 5.83 42.56
N ILE A 201 -27.50 4.85 42.33
CA ILE A 201 -26.08 5.06 42.04
C ILE A 201 -25.98 5.26 40.54
N THR A 202 -25.45 6.41 40.11
CA THR A 202 -25.36 6.81 38.71
C THR A 202 -24.28 6.01 37.99
N SER A 203 -23.12 5.86 38.61
CA SER A 203 -21.95 5.20 38.01
C SER A 203 -20.96 4.73 39.07
N VAL A 204 -20.00 3.91 38.63
CA VAL A 204 -18.84 3.48 39.41
C VAL A 204 -17.59 4.07 38.74
N ASN A 205 -16.79 4.81 39.51
CA ASN A 205 -15.53 5.42 39.06
C ASN A 205 -15.64 6.38 37.85
N THR A 206 -16.80 6.99 37.60
CA THR A 206 -16.98 8.03 36.57
C THR A 206 -17.24 9.39 37.21
N VAL A 207 -16.19 10.11 37.61
CA VAL A 207 -16.31 11.37 38.38
C VAL A 207 -17.04 12.49 37.62
N ALA A 208 -17.06 12.46 36.29
CA ALA A 208 -17.79 13.43 35.47
C ALA A 208 -19.30 13.46 35.76
N ASP A 209 -19.88 12.33 36.19
CA ASP A 209 -21.31 12.21 36.50
C ASP A 209 -21.71 12.95 37.79
N LEU A 210 -20.74 13.37 38.61
CA LEU A 210 -20.99 14.26 39.72
C LEU A 210 -21.56 15.60 39.24
N SER A 211 -21.23 16.07 38.04
CA SER A 211 -21.78 17.33 37.51
C SER A 211 -23.30 17.28 37.22
N ALA A 212 -23.89 16.07 37.17
CA ALA A 212 -25.29 15.83 36.82
C ALA A 212 -26.21 15.59 38.05
N ASN A 213 -25.83 16.05 39.25
CA ASN A 213 -26.47 15.67 40.53
C ASN A 213 -26.40 14.16 40.84
N GLY A 214 -25.44 13.46 40.21
CA GLY A 214 -25.27 12.01 40.34
C GLY A 214 -24.70 11.59 41.68
N LEU A 215 -24.96 10.32 42.03
CA LEU A 215 -24.31 9.61 43.12
C LEU A 215 -23.30 8.62 42.51
N VAL A 216 -22.01 8.83 42.71
CA VAL A 216 -20.95 8.00 42.15
C VAL A 216 -20.35 7.14 43.26
N ARG A 217 -20.20 5.84 43.02
CA ARG A 217 -19.41 4.97 43.88
C ARG A 217 -17.95 5.03 43.44
N ILE A 218 -17.06 5.45 44.33
CA ILE A 218 -15.62 5.52 44.08
C ILE A 218 -14.92 4.40 44.85
N THR A 219 -14.06 3.69 44.16
CA THR A 219 -13.25 2.58 44.69
C THR A 219 -11.77 2.89 44.52
N PRO A 220 -10.85 2.14 45.18
CA PRO A 220 -9.41 2.34 45.05
C PRO A 220 -8.89 2.29 43.61
N ASP A 221 -9.58 1.58 42.72
CA ASP A 221 -9.19 1.45 41.32
C ASP A 221 -9.28 2.75 40.53
N LEU A 222 -9.99 3.78 41.04
CA LEU A 222 -10.04 5.07 40.36
C LEU A 222 -8.64 5.71 40.22
N GLY A 223 -7.71 5.43 41.15
CA GLY A 223 -6.48 6.19 41.29
C GLY A 223 -6.76 7.60 41.83
N ASP A 224 -5.85 8.54 41.58
CA ASP A 224 -6.07 9.96 41.90
C ASP A 224 -6.94 10.60 40.81
N SER A 225 -8.09 11.17 41.21
CA SER A 225 -9.00 11.84 40.26
C SER A 225 -8.87 13.36 40.28
N GLY A 226 -8.12 13.91 41.23
CA GLY A 226 -7.96 15.35 41.42
C GLY A 226 -9.29 16.06 41.66
N LYS A 227 -9.48 17.19 40.97
CA LYS A 227 -10.52 18.18 41.29
C LYS A 227 -11.91 17.72 40.86
N ILE A 228 -12.87 17.81 41.78
CA ILE A 228 -14.28 17.53 41.54
C ILE A 228 -15.15 18.76 41.89
N PRO A 229 -16.40 18.85 41.37
CA PRO A 229 -17.38 19.79 41.89
C PRO A 229 -17.59 19.59 43.40
N ALA A 230 -17.86 20.67 44.14
CA ALA A 230 -18.10 20.60 45.58
C ALA A 230 -19.21 19.58 45.91
N SER A 231 -18.83 18.50 46.58
CA SER A 231 -19.66 17.31 46.79
C SER A 231 -19.66 16.88 48.25
N VAL A 232 -20.56 15.95 48.59
CA VAL A 232 -20.59 15.24 49.87
C VAL A 232 -20.00 13.86 49.67
N VAL A 233 -19.05 13.48 50.51
CA VAL A 233 -18.38 12.18 50.46
C VAL A 233 -18.77 11.38 51.69
N ALA A 234 -19.38 10.21 51.49
CA ALA A 234 -19.61 9.23 52.54
C ALA A 234 -18.62 8.07 52.35
N THR A 235 -17.55 8.07 53.14
CA THR A 235 -16.53 7.02 53.15
C THR A 235 -17.01 5.83 53.97
N GLY A 236 -16.73 4.61 53.52
CA GLY A 236 -17.06 3.40 54.23
C GLY A 236 -16.18 2.21 53.86
N HIS A 237 -16.48 1.07 54.47
CA HIS A 237 -15.85 -0.22 54.19
C HIS A 237 -16.92 -1.32 54.06
N ARG A 238 -16.63 -2.35 53.26
CA ARG A 238 -17.55 -3.48 53.07
C ARG A 238 -17.68 -4.32 54.33
N ASP A 239 -18.90 -4.76 54.67
CA ASP A 239 -19.12 -5.69 55.76
C ASP A 239 -18.47 -7.05 55.42
N PRO A 240 -17.55 -7.57 56.25
CA PRO A 240 -16.95 -8.89 56.04
C PRO A 240 -17.94 -10.05 55.99
N ALA A 241 -19.14 -9.89 56.58
CA ALA A 241 -20.19 -10.90 56.57
C ALA A 241 -21.13 -10.79 55.36
N ASP A 242 -21.17 -9.64 54.68
CA ASP A 242 -22.05 -9.38 53.53
C ASP A 242 -21.46 -8.28 52.64
N ALA A 243 -20.82 -8.67 51.54
CA ALA A 243 -20.18 -7.74 50.61
C ALA A 243 -21.18 -6.77 49.92
N SER A 244 -22.49 -7.02 49.98
CA SER A 244 -23.48 -6.06 49.49
C SER A 244 -23.69 -4.88 50.43
N VAL A 245 -23.16 -4.92 51.66
CA VAL A 245 -23.33 -3.85 52.66
C VAL A 245 -22.05 -3.02 52.79
N LEU A 246 -22.20 -1.70 52.68
CA LEU A 246 -21.19 -0.69 52.99
C LEU A 246 -21.50 -0.11 54.38
N ILE A 247 -20.54 -0.20 55.31
CA ILE A 247 -20.62 0.43 56.62
C ILE A 247 -19.98 1.80 56.51
N ILE A 248 -20.76 2.85 56.79
CA ILE A 248 -20.27 4.24 56.69
C ILE A 248 -19.34 4.56 57.84
N ASP A 249 -18.14 5.05 57.54
CA ASP A 249 -17.13 5.48 58.50
C ASP A 249 -17.21 6.99 58.78
N ALA A 250 -17.41 7.79 57.74
CA ALA A 250 -17.46 9.24 57.83
C ALA A 250 -18.32 9.85 56.71
N VAL A 251 -18.91 11.02 56.98
CA VAL A 251 -19.59 11.83 55.96
C VAL A 251 -19.04 13.25 56.01
N THR A 252 -18.46 13.70 54.90
CA THR A 252 -17.73 14.97 54.79
C THR A 252 -18.36 15.84 53.69
N PRO A 253 -18.88 17.03 54.03
CA PRO A 253 -19.43 17.95 53.04
C PRO A 253 -18.37 18.86 52.40
N ASN A 254 -18.70 19.42 51.23
CA ASN A 254 -17.88 20.40 50.50
C ASN A 254 -16.47 19.90 50.12
N VAL A 255 -16.35 18.61 49.83
CA VAL A 255 -15.13 18.04 49.26
C VAL A 255 -15.03 18.47 47.80
N THR A 256 -13.88 18.99 47.40
CA THR A 256 -13.61 19.50 46.03
C THR A 256 -12.46 18.75 45.34
N ASP A 257 -11.96 17.69 45.98
CA ASP A 257 -10.81 16.93 45.53
C ASP A 257 -10.96 15.49 46.03
N ILE A 258 -10.78 14.50 45.16
CA ILE A 258 -10.77 13.08 45.53
C ILE A 258 -9.39 12.52 45.17
N THR A 259 -8.60 12.31 46.22
CA THR A 259 -7.35 11.56 46.16
C THR A 259 -7.62 10.06 46.15
N GLN A 260 -6.60 9.25 45.86
CA GLN A 260 -6.70 7.79 45.86
C GLN A 260 -7.36 7.24 47.13
N VAL A 261 -8.43 6.45 46.94
CA VAL A 261 -9.17 5.79 48.02
C VAL A 261 -8.34 4.62 48.57
N PRO A 262 -8.12 4.52 49.89
CA PRO A 262 -7.34 3.43 50.47
C PRO A 262 -7.92 2.03 50.19
N ALA A 263 -7.05 1.04 50.00
CA ALA A 263 -7.45 -0.34 49.85
C ALA A 263 -8.36 -0.81 51.01
N GLY A 264 -9.48 -1.45 50.67
CA GLY A 264 -10.49 -1.91 51.63
C GLY A 264 -11.54 -0.86 52.02
N THR A 265 -11.44 0.36 51.50
CA THR A 265 -12.46 1.41 51.65
C THR A 265 -13.11 1.76 50.31
N GLU A 266 -14.31 2.32 50.35
CA GLU A 266 -15.07 2.83 49.22
C GLU A 266 -15.81 4.11 49.61
N ASP A 267 -16.00 5.02 48.66
CA ASP A 267 -16.72 6.27 48.87
C ASP A 267 -18.03 6.29 48.07
N LEU A 268 -19.10 6.81 48.68
CA LEU A 268 -20.27 7.30 47.97
C LEU A 268 -20.17 8.82 47.87
N VAL A 269 -19.99 9.33 46.65
CA VAL A 269 -19.80 10.77 46.40
C VAL A 269 -21.00 11.32 45.66
N GLY A 270 -21.64 12.34 46.24
CA GLY A 270 -22.84 12.94 45.68
C GLY A 270 -22.73 14.46 45.62
N SER A 271 -23.10 15.03 44.48
CA SER A 271 -23.34 16.47 44.34
C SER A 271 -24.85 16.75 44.28
N GLY A 272 -25.26 18.02 44.40
CA GLY A 272 -26.65 18.41 44.19
C GLY A 272 -27.65 17.59 45.02
N THR A 273 -28.63 16.96 44.36
CA THR A 273 -29.65 16.12 45.02
C THR A 273 -29.07 14.86 45.67
N ALA A 274 -28.05 14.24 45.06
CA ALA A 274 -27.38 13.08 45.67
C ALA A 274 -26.60 13.48 46.93
N GLY A 275 -25.92 14.62 46.92
CA GLY A 275 -25.23 15.15 48.10
C GLY A 275 -26.19 15.52 49.23
N GLN A 276 -27.36 16.10 48.89
CA GLN A 276 -28.43 16.34 49.86
C GLN A 276 -28.97 15.04 50.46
N TRP A 277 -29.13 14.00 49.65
CA TRP A 277 -29.55 12.68 50.12
C TRP A 277 -28.52 12.08 51.09
N LEU A 278 -27.23 12.08 50.73
CA LEU A 278 -26.15 11.59 51.61
C LEU A 278 -26.14 12.34 52.95
N THR A 279 -26.24 13.67 52.91
CA THR A 279 -26.27 14.51 54.13
C THR A 279 -27.46 14.19 55.04
N ALA A 280 -28.60 13.83 54.45
CA ALA A 280 -29.84 13.57 55.18
C ALA A 280 -29.96 12.13 55.69
N THR A 281 -29.22 11.18 55.09
CA THR A 281 -29.45 9.74 55.29
C THR A 281 -28.24 8.99 55.82
N ALA A 282 -27.01 9.32 55.41
CA ALA A 282 -25.81 8.60 55.82
C ALA A 282 -25.19 9.17 57.09
N HIS A 283 -24.91 8.31 58.07
CA HIS A 283 -24.20 8.62 59.31
C HIS A 283 -23.15 7.55 59.61
N PRO A 284 -22.07 7.88 60.34
CA PRO A 284 -21.09 6.89 60.79
C PRO A 284 -21.75 5.73 61.54
N GLY A 285 -21.47 4.50 61.09
CA GLY A 285 -22.03 3.24 61.59
C GLY A 285 -23.24 2.73 60.82
N ASP A 286 -23.83 3.52 59.92
CA ASP A 286 -24.97 3.10 59.10
C ASP A 286 -24.57 1.98 58.13
N ARG A 287 -25.53 1.09 57.85
CA ARG A 287 -25.35 -0.10 57.00
C ARG A 287 -26.10 0.11 55.71
N VAL A 288 -25.41 0.64 54.70
CA VAL A 288 -25.98 0.94 53.39
C VAL A 288 -25.89 -0.29 52.50
N THR A 289 -27.02 -0.81 52.03
CA THR A 289 -27.05 -1.89 51.03
C THR A 289 -26.80 -1.31 49.66
N ILE A 290 -25.83 -1.88 48.95
CA ILE A 290 -25.44 -1.57 47.57
C ILE A 290 -25.90 -2.74 46.70
N ALA A 291 -26.83 -2.47 45.79
CA ALA A 291 -27.26 -3.43 44.77
C ALA A 291 -26.89 -2.87 43.39
N GLU A 292 -26.06 -3.60 42.66
CA GLU A 292 -25.55 -3.21 41.33
C GLU A 292 -25.76 -4.36 40.34
N SER A 293 -26.06 -4.04 39.09
CA SER A 293 -26.17 -5.03 38.02
C SER A 293 -25.79 -4.44 36.66
N ILE A 294 -25.33 -5.32 35.78
CA ILE A 294 -25.00 -5.05 34.38
C ILE A 294 -25.96 -5.86 33.50
N SER A 295 -26.41 -5.34 32.36
CA SER A 295 -27.34 -6.06 31.48
C SER A 295 -26.99 -5.82 30.01
N PRO A 296 -27.07 -6.84 29.14
CA PRO A 296 -27.74 -8.13 29.35
C PRO A 296 -26.90 -9.23 30.02
N ASP A 297 -25.59 -9.07 30.17
CA ASP A 297 -24.71 -10.19 30.55
C ASP A 297 -24.64 -10.50 32.07
N ASN A 298 -25.24 -9.66 32.94
CA ASN A 298 -25.46 -9.83 34.39
C ASN A 298 -24.22 -9.94 35.27
N ALA A 299 -23.29 -10.85 34.96
CA ALA A 299 -22.09 -11.12 35.74
C ALA A 299 -20.89 -11.42 34.81
N PRO A 300 -20.47 -10.43 33.99
CA PRO A 300 -19.31 -10.58 33.12
C PRO A 300 -18.06 -10.89 33.94
N ARG A 301 -17.18 -11.75 33.42
CA ARG A 301 -15.88 -12.09 34.05
C ARG A 301 -14.81 -11.08 33.69
N GLN A 302 -14.78 -10.67 32.44
CA GLN A 302 -13.96 -9.57 31.95
C GLN A 302 -14.87 -8.71 31.08
N ALA A 303 -14.66 -7.42 31.07
CA ALA A 303 -15.27 -6.54 30.09
C ALA A 303 -14.40 -5.30 29.91
N LEU A 304 -14.32 -4.85 28.67
CA LEU A 304 -13.57 -3.66 28.28
C LEU A 304 -14.28 -3.04 27.08
N SER A 305 -14.44 -1.71 27.10
CA SER A 305 -14.95 -1.00 25.95
C SER A 305 -13.89 -0.84 24.86
N GLY A 306 -14.34 -0.60 23.64
CA GLY A 306 -13.47 -0.18 22.56
C GLY A 306 -14.22 0.74 21.61
N GLY A 307 -13.90 0.65 20.33
CA GLY A 307 -14.50 1.48 19.29
C GLY A 307 -15.76 0.87 18.67
N ALA A 308 -15.96 1.18 17.39
CA ALA A 308 -17.12 0.72 16.64
C ALA A 308 -17.18 -0.82 16.52
N ILE A 309 -18.40 -1.37 16.59
CA ILE A 309 -18.66 -2.74 16.13
C ILE A 309 -18.48 -2.76 14.62
N LEU A 310 -17.51 -3.56 14.16
CA LEU A 310 -17.15 -3.73 12.76
C LEU A 310 -18.07 -4.73 12.07
N VAL A 311 -18.35 -5.84 12.76
CA VAL A 311 -19.14 -6.96 12.25
C VAL A 311 -20.16 -7.33 13.30
N GLN A 312 -21.41 -7.48 12.88
CA GLN A 312 -22.50 -7.97 13.72
C GLN A 312 -23.23 -9.08 12.96
N ASN A 313 -23.40 -10.24 13.60
CA ASN A 313 -24.09 -11.39 13.03
C ASN A 313 -23.58 -11.87 11.65
N GLY A 314 -22.27 -11.79 11.43
CA GLY A 314 -21.59 -12.19 10.19
C GLY A 314 -21.76 -11.18 9.06
N THR A 315 -22.22 -9.96 9.35
CA THR A 315 -22.40 -8.88 8.38
C THR A 315 -21.71 -7.61 8.85
N MET A 316 -21.19 -6.82 7.92
CA MET A 316 -20.56 -5.54 8.22
C MET A 316 -21.56 -4.60 8.91
N ALA A 317 -21.16 -4.03 10.04
CA ALA A 317 -21.98 -3.15 10.88
C ALA A 317 -21.59 -1.67 10.77
N VAL A 318 -20.38 -1.39 10.29
CA VAL A 318 -19.93 -0.04 9.92
C VAL A 318 -20.44 0.35 8.52
N PRO A 319 -20.72 1.63 8.26
CA PRO A 319 -21.09 2.06 6.92
C PRO A 319 -19.86 2.07 6.01
N VAL A 320 -20.04 1.76 4.73
CA VAL A 320 -18.97 1.83 3.71
C VAL A 320 -18.46 3.26 3.51
N GLN A 321 -19.30 4.27 3.78
CA GLN A 321 -18.95 5.69 3.74
C GLN A 321 -19.42 6.40 5.02
N GLY A 322 -18.66 7.39 5.49
CA GLY A 322 -18.78 7.96 6.83
C GLY A 322 -17.64 8.93 7.17
N SER A 323 -17.75 9.63 8.30
CA SER A 323 -16.75 10.60 8.79
C SER A 323 -15.86 10.01 9.90
N GLY A 324 -14.84 10.78 10.31
CA GLY A 324 -13.87 10.36 11.32
C GLY A 324 -12.97 9.23 10.81
N GLU A 325 -12.56 8.34 11.70
CA GLU A 325 -11.71 7.18 11.37
C GLU A 325 -12.38 6.14 10.45
N ASN A 326 -13.67 6.30 10.11
CA ASN A 326 -14.35 5.28 9.32
C ASN A 326 -13.72 5.06 7.95
N ASN A 327 -13.26 6.13 7.28
CA ASN A 327 -12.68 6.05 5.93
C ASN A 327 -11.35 6.77 5.83
N VAL A 328 -10.54 6.66 6.88
CA VAL A 328 -9.16 7.13 6.90
C VAL A 328 -8.28 5.93 7.18
N ASN A 329 -7.24 5.72 6.36
CA ASN A 329 -6.24 4.69 6.59
C ASN A 329 -5.53 4.99 7.92
N ASN A 330 -5.59 4.05 8.85
CA ASN A 330 -4.90 4.13 10.13
C ASN A 330 -4.27 2.77 10.46
N PRO A 331 -3.22 2.75 11.28
CA PRO A 331 -2.94 1.59 12.09
C PRO A 331 -4.21 1.23 12.88
N VAL A 332 -4.61 -0.03 12.88
CA VAL A 332 -5.85 -0.47 13.51
C VAL A 332 -5.67 -1.76 14.29
N THR A 333 -6.33 -1.82 15.45
CA THR A 333 -6.40 -3.02 16.29
C THR A 333 -7.82 -3.54 16.31
N GLY A 334 -8.01 -4.82 15.99
CA GLY A 334 -9.33 -5.43 15.95
C GLY A 334 -9.37 -6.83 16.56
N MET A 335 -10.53 -7.18 17.13
CA MET A 335 -10.83 -8.55 17.53
C MET A 335 -12.20 -8.97 16.99
N GLY A 336 -12.22 -10.10 16.30
CA GLY A 336 -13.41 -10.84 15.89
C GLY A 336 -13.58 -12.12 16.70
N VAL A 337 -14.80 -12.62 16.77
CA VAL A 337 -15.13 -13.91 17.38
C VAL A 337 -16.09 -14.72 16.52
N THR A 338 -15.95 -16.03 16.55
CA THR A 338 -16.88 -16.97 15.91
C THR A 338 -18.28 -16.87 16.51
N LYS A 339 -19.27 -17.45 15.84
CA LYS A 339 -20.68 -17.39 16.24
C LYS A 339 -20.97 -17.88 17.66
N ASP A 340 -20.19 -18.85 18.14
CA ASP A 340 -20.29 -19.38 19.51
C ASP A 340 -19.50 -18.56 20.53
N GLY A 341 -18.73 -17.56 20.09
CA GLY A 341 -17.89 -16.71 20.93
C GLY A 341 -16.68 -17.42 21.51
N LYS A 342 -16.30 -18.61 21.01
CA LYS A 342 -15.25 -19.45 21.60
C LYS A 342 -13.95 -19.49 20.81
N HIS A 343 -13.89 -18.86 19.66
CA HIS A 343 -12.66 -18.65 18.92
C HIS A 343 -12.52 -17.16 18.63
N ALA A 344 -11.42 -16.55 19.04
CA ALA A 344 -11.11 -15.15 18.75
C ALA A 344 -10.04 -15.04 17.66
N ILE A 345 -10.26 -14.11 16.74
CA ILE A 345 -9.35 -13.71 15.67
C ILE A 345 -8.93 -12.29 16.01
N VAL A 346 -7.65 -12.09 16.31
CA VAL A 346 -7.12 -10.79 16.70
C VAL A 346 -6.14 -10.34 15.64
N ALA A 347 -6.23 -9.09 15.21
CA ALA A 347 -5.30 -8.54 14.23
C ALA A 347 -4.92 -7.10 14.58
N VAL A 348 -3.65 -6.78 14.39
CA VAL A 348 -3.12 -5.42 14.38
C VAL A 348 -2.54 -5.18 12.99
N PHE A 349 -3.04 -4.14 12.31
CA PHE A 349 -2.48 -3.66 11.06
C PHE A 349 -1.61 -2.44 11.35
N ASP A 350 -0.39 -2.45 10.83
CA ASP A 350 0.49 -1.28 10.84
C ASP A 350 -0.07 -0.20 9.89
N GLY A 351 0.38 1.05 10.03
CA GLY A 351 -0.11 2.15 9.20
C GLY A 351 0.69 3.45 9.35
N HIS A 352 0.29 4.48 8.62
CA HIS A 352 0.98 5.79 8.54
C HIS A 352 2.41 5.70 7.98
N GLN A 353 2.71 4.67 7.19
CA GLN A 353 3.93 4.55 6.40
C GLN A 353 3.60 4.77 4.91
N PRO A 354 4.62 4.98 4.05
CA PRO A 354 4.41 5.05 2.60
C PRO A 354 3.74 3.80 2.03
N GLU A 355 3.19 3.95 0.82
CA GLU A 355 2.44 2.93 0.07
C GLU A 355 3.19 1.61 -0.14
N ASP A 356 4.52 1.63 -0.16
CA ASP A 356 5.37 0.45 -0.33
C ASP A 356 5.69 -0.29 0.98
N ALA A 357 5.23 0.23 2.13
CA ALA A 357 5.52 -0.29 3.47
C ALA A 357 4.26 -0.73 4.23
N ALA A 358 3.41 0.22 4.65
CA ALA A 358 2.16 -0.04 5.39
C ALA A 358 1.31 1.24 5.53
N GLU A 359 0.28 1.42 4.72
CA GLU A 359 -0.58 2.62 4.84
C GLU A 359 -1.56 2.54 6.03
N GLY A 360 -2.02 1.33 6.33
CA GLY A 360 -3.10 1.06 7.28
C GLY A 360 -4.46 0.93 6.60
N LEU A 361 -5.49 0.69 7.41
CA LEU A 361 -6.83 0.35 6.95
C LEU A 361 -7.89 1.33 7.44
N THR A 362 -8.95 1.45 6.66
CA THR A 362 -10.24 1.99 7.08
C THR A 362 -11.03 0.95 7.89
N ARG A 363 -12.06 1.38 8.63
CA ARG A 363 -12.92 0.45 9.40
C ARG A 363 -13.67 -0.56 8.52
N PRO A 364 -14.26 -0.18 7.36
CA PRO A 364 -14.87 -1.15 6.45
C PRO A 364 -13.89 -2.18 5.91
N GLN A 365 -12.65 -1.79 5.59
CA GLN A 365 -11.61 -2.72 5.17
C GLN A 365 -11.26 -3.73 6.28
N LEU A 366 -11.04 -3.26 7.52
CA LEU A 366 -10.81 -4.18 8.65
C LEU A 366 -12.03 -5.10 8.88
N ALA A 367 -13.25 -4.59 8.73
CA ALA A 367 -14.46 -5.41 8.85
C ALA A 367 -14.54 -6.50 7.76
N GLY A 368 -14.20 -6.16 6.51
CA GLY A 368 -14.12 -7.13 5.40
C GLY A 368 -13.08 -8.21 5.66
N TRP A 369 -11.91 -7.83 6.17
CA TRP A 369 -10.87 -8.77 6.59
C TRP A 369 -11.35 -9.69 7.73
N MET A 370 -11.97 -9.14 8.77
CA MET A 370 -12.53 -9.92 9.89
C MET A 370 -13.57 -10.96 9.40
N ILE A 371 -14.44 -10.58 8.46
CA ILE A 371 -15.42 -11.51 7.85
C ILE A 371 -14.70 -12.60 7.06
N ALA A 372 -13.71 -12.25 6.24
CA ALA A 372 -12.92 -13.20 5.44
C ALA A 372 -12.19 -14.23 6.32
N HIS A 373 -11.79 -13.84 7.53
CA HIS A 373 -11.15 -14.72 8.52
C HIS A 373 -12.17 -15.44 9.45
N GLY A 374 -13.48 -15.27 9.24
CA GLY A 374 -14.52 -16.05 9.91
C GLY A 374 -15.15 -15.41 11.15
N ALA A 375 -14.91 -14.12 11.40
CA ALA A 375 -15.55 -13.40 12.48
C ALA A 375 -17.07 -13.27 12.25
N TYR A 376 -17.86 -13.63 13.27
CA TYR A 376 -19.31 -13.45 13.29
C TYR A 376 -19.71 -12.17 14.03
N ASN A 377 -18.97 -11.77 15.06
CA ASN A 377 -19.00 -10.42 15.59
C ASN A 377 -17.56 -9.92 15.71
N ALA A 378 -17.32 -8.63 15.44
CA ALA A 378 -15.99 -8.03 15.57
C ALA A 378 -16.10 -6.57 15.94
N MET A 379 -15.09 -6.05 16.61
CA MET A 379 -14.96 -4.64 16.95
C MET A 379 -13.52 -4.15 16.82
N VAL A 380 -13.39 -2.84 16.62
CA VAL A 380 -12.11 -2.13 16.62
C VAL A 380 -11.81 -1.59 18.02
N PHE A 381 -10.54 -1.47 18.34
CA PHE A 381 -10.02 -0.86 19.56
C PHE A 381 -9.35 0.49 19.25
N ASP A 382 -8.74 1.11 20.25
CA ASP A 382 -8.01 2.36 20.01
C ASP A 382 -6.97 2.17 18.88
N SER A 383 -6.98 3.10 17.94
CA SER A 383 -6.28 3.01 16.65
C SER A 383 -5.10 3.99 16.61
N GLY A 384 -4.44 4.13 15.46
CA GLY A 384 -3.25 4.98 15.34
C GLY A 384 -2.09 4.43 16.17
N GLY A 385 -1.28 5.31 16.76
CA GLY A 385 -0.09 4.92 17.53
C GLY A 385 -0.36 4.06 18.77
N SER A 386 -1.61 3.90 19.19
CA SER A 386 -2.00 2.94 20.23
C SER A 386 -2.04 1.49 19.72
N SER A 387 -2.08 1.27 18.41
CA SER A 387 -2.28 -0.05 17.80
C SER A 387 -1.05 -0.94 17.96
N GLU A 388 -1.16 -1.89 18.88
CA GLU A 388 -0.03 -2.70 19.29
C GLU A 388 -0.42 -4.13 19.59
N MET A 389 0.43 -5.06 19.16
CA MET A 389 0.39 -6.45 19.56
C MET A 389 1.70 -6.84 20.24
N VAL A 390 1.58 -7.49 21.39
CA VAL A 390 2.71 -8.12 22.08
C VAL A 390 2.49 -9.62 22.15
N ALA A 391 3.56 -10.40 21.94
CA ALA A 391 3.51 -11.85 21.98
C ALA A 391 4.84 -12.43 22.46
N ARG A 392 4.80 -13.61 23.10
CA ARG A 392 6.00 -14.38 23.37
C ARG A 392 6.50 -15.01 22.08
N GLN A 393 7.75 -14.71 21.74
CA GLN A 393 8.47 -15.49 20.73
C GLN A 393 8.72 -16.91 21.26
N PRO A 394 8.77 -17.94 20.39
CA PRO A 394 8.95 -19.32 20.81
C PRO A 394 10.15 -19.51 21.77
N GLY A 395 9.88 -20.05 22.96
CA GLY A 395 10.87 -20.28 24.00
C GLY A 395 11.21 -19.08 24.89
N GLN A 396 10.69 -17.89 24.61
CA GLN A 396 10.89 -16.71 25.44
C GLN A 396 9.89 -16.67 26.60
N GLN A 397 10.34 -16.21 27.76
CA GLN A 397 9.50 -16.08 28.96
C GLN A 397 8.75 -14.75 29.04
N GLN A 398 9.21 -13.74 28.30
CA GLN A 398 8.63 -12.40 28.26
C GLN A 398 8.06 -12.15 26.86
N VAL A 399 7.03 -11.34 26.78
CA VAL A 399 6.51 -10.86 25.49
C VAL A 399 7.44 -9.79 24.93
N SER A 400 7.39 -9.62 23.61
CA SER A 400 7.92 -8.45 22.90
C SER A 400 6.86 -7.90 21.96
N VAL A 401 7.02 -6.64 21.56
CA VAL A 401 6.25 -6.05 20.44
C VAL A 401 6.40 -6.93 19.21
N SER A 402 5.29 -7.15 18.53
CA SER A 402 5.19 -8.06 17.39
C SER A 402 4.82 -7.39 16.08
N ASN A 403 4.29 -6.16 16.14
CA ASN A 403 4.01 -5.30 14.99
C ASN A 403 4.99 -4.11 14.93
N THR A 404 4.78 -3.16 14.01
CA THR A 404 5.59 -1.93 13.90
C THR A 404 4.78 -0.72 14.41
N PRO A 405 5.02 -0.23 15.64
CA PRO A 405 4.29 0.93 16.16
C PRO A 405 4.46 2.16 15.27
N SER A 406 3.36 2.84 14.92
CA SER A 406 3.39 4.00 14.02
C SER A 406 4.08 5.22 14.62
N ASP A 407 4.20 5.29 15.94
CA ASP A 407 4.96 6.33 16.65
C ASP A 407 6.48 6.08 16.63
N GLY A 408 6.95 4.97 16.04
CA GLY A 408 8.35 4.52 16.06
C GLY A 408 8.80 3.87 17.38
N HIS A 409 7.93 3.85 18.39
CA HIS A 409 8.10 3.17 19.67
C HIS A 409 6.74 2.76 20.25
N GLU A 410 6.71 1.89 21.27
CA GLU A 410 5.46 1.58 21.98
C GLU A 410 4.87 2.84 22.63
N ARG A 411 3.57 3.08 22.43
CA ARG A 411 2.77 4.11 23.08
C ARG A 411 2.23 3.57 24.41
N PRO A 412 2.43 4.31 25.51
CA PRO A 412 1.70 4.08 26.75
C PRO A 412 0.18 4.25 26.54
N VAL A 413 -0.62 3.27 26.97
CA VAL A 413 -2.09 3.28 26.84
C VAL A 413 -2.78 3.01 28.18
N ALA A 414 -4.06 3.33 28.27
CA ALA A 414 -4.84 3.19 29.51
C ALA A 414 -5.07 1.73 29.93
N ASN A 415 -5.31 0.83 28.99
CA ASN A 415 -5.58 -0.58 29.28
C ASN A 415 -5.38 -1.49 28.04
N GLY A 416 -5.51 -2.80 28.25
CA GLY A 416 -5.37 -3.79 27.19
C GLY A 416 -6.05 -5.13 27.47
N LEU A 417 -6.13 -5.94 26.40
CA LEU A 417 -6.68 -7.28 26.39
C LEU A 417 -5.54 -8.29 26.25
N PHE A 418 -5.38 -9.16 27.24
CA PHE A 418 -4.24 -10.07 27.34
C PHE A 418 -4.66 -11.53 27.46
N PHE A 419 -3.95 -12.39 26.75
CA PHE A 419 -4.14 -13.83 26.77
C PHE A 419 -3.11 -14.51 27.67
N TYR A 420 -3.55 -15.52 28.41
CA TYR A 420 -2.72 -16.23 29.38
C TYR A 420 -2.82 -17.74 29.17
N SER A 421 -1.69 -18.43 29.36
CA SER A 421 -1.68 -19.87 29.63
C SER A 421 -2.09 -20.12 31.09
N THR A 422 -2.86 -21.17 31.35
CA THR A 422 -3.20 -21.60 32.71
C THR A 422 -2.11 -22.45 33.36
N GLU A 423 -1.00 -22.71 32.67
CA GLU A 423 0.16 -23.40 33.24
C GLU A 423 0.91 -22.49 34.23
N PRO A 424 0.97 -22.84 35.53
CA PRO A 424 1.55 -21.96 36.54
C PRO A 424 3.08 -21.90 36.47
N HIS A 425 3.75 -22.96 35.99
CA HIS A 425 5.21 -23.08 36.00
C HIS A 425 5.73 -23.82 34.75
N PRO A 426 6.93 -23.49 34.23
CA PRO A 426 7.55 -24.24 33.14
C PRO A 426 7.63 -25.74 33.43
N ALA A 427 7.06 -26.57 32.55
CA ALA A 427 7.13 -28.03 32.65
C ALA A 427 8.37 -28.60 31.91
N PRO A 428 8.71 -29.89 32.07
CA PRO A 428 9.82 -30.50 31.33
C PRO A 428 9.61 -30.47 29.81
N ALA A 429 10.72 -30.35 29.08
CA ALA A 429 10.71 -30.28 27.61
C ALA A 429 10.18 -31.58 26.99
N VAL A 430 9.26 -31.43 26.03
CA VAL A 430 8.83 -32.54 25.15
C VAL A 430 9.26 -32.32 23.71
N ARG A 431 9.54 -31.06 23.33
CA ARG A 431 10.04 -30.67 22.01
C ARG A 431 11.19 -29.69 22.20
N ALA A 432 12.33 -29.98 21.59
CA ALA A 432 13.43 -29.04 21.43
C ALA A 432 13.51 -28.67 19.94
N VAL A 433 13.84 -27.44 19.61
CA VAL A 433 13.89 -26.94 18.23
C VAL A 433 15.24 -26.25 18.03
N ALA A 434 15.99 -26.69 17.03
CA ALA A 434 17.17 -25.99 16.54
C ALA A 434 16.80 -25.15 15.31
N ASN A 435 17.30 -23.92 15.23
CA ASN A 435 17.18 -23.04 14.07
C ASN A 435 15.75 -22.93 13.52
N SER A 436 14.76 -22.78 14.41
CA SER A 436 13.33 -22.74 14.06
C SER A 436 12.84 -23.93 13.23
N GLY A 437 13.53 -25.07 13.28
CA GLY A 437 13.24 -26.26 12.48
C GLY A 437 13.74 -26.20 11.03
N ALA A 438 14.35 -25.10 10.60
CA ALA A 438 14.82 -24.91 9.25
C ALA A 438 16.23 -25.51 9.04
N PRO A 439 16.49 -26.15 7.88
CA PRO A 439 17.84 -26.52 7.47
C PRO A 439 18.77 -25.30 7.47
N LEU A 440 20.03 -25.52 7.83
CA LEU A 440 21.05 -24.47 7.88
C LEU A 440 22.14 -24.74 6.85
N ALA A 441 22.37 -23.79 5.95
CA ALA A 441 23.54 -23.80 5.07
C ALA A 441 24.43 -22.60 5.39
N VAL A 442 25.75 -22.83 5.51
CA VAL A 442 26.75 -21.84 5.90
C VAL A 442 28.00 -21.96 5.04
N LEU A 443 28.72 -20.85 4.86
CA LEU A 443 30.00 -20.82 4.17
C LEU A 443 31.14 -21.32 5.10
N THR A 444 32.15 -21.98 4.56
CA THR A 444 33.34 -22.40 5.32
C THR A 444 33.98 -21.23 6.05
N ASN A 445 34.41 -21.45 7.30
CA ASN A 445 35.00 -20.43 8.19
C ASN A 445 34.09 -19.24 8.52
N SER A 446 32.80 -19.27 8.14
CA SER A 446 31.85 -18.25 8.57
C SER A 446 31.31 -18.52 9.96
N THR A 447 30.73 -17.50 10.55
CA THR A 447 30.08 -17.57 11.85
C THR A 447 28.66 -17.05 11.70
N VAL A 448 27.67 -17.79 12.21
CA VAL A 448 26.25 -17.42 12.15
C VAL A 448 25.57 -17.61 13.50
N PRO A 449 24.65 -16.72 13.91
CA PRO A 449 23.80 -16.97 15.07
C PRO A 449 22.88 -18.16 14.77
N VAL A 450 22.65 -19.00 15.78
CA VAL A 450 21.71 -20.11 15.70
C VAL A 450 20.79 -20.07 16.91
N GLY A 451 19.49 -19.96 16.66
CA GLY A 451 18.48 -20.04 17.71
C GLY A 451 18.23 -21.48 18.13
N ALA A 452 17.92 -21.69 19.41
CA ALA A 452 17.30 -22.92 19.85
C ALA A 452 16.41 -22.67 21.05
N TYR A 453 15.29 -23.38 21.11
CA TYR A 453 14.36 -23.31 22.22
C TYR A 453 13.79 -24.69 22.52
N ALA A 454 13.17 -24.83 23.69
CA ALA A 454 12.41 -26.01 24.05
C ALA A 454 11.07 -25.60 24.64
N VAL A 455 10.07 -26.41 24.35
CA VAL A 455 8.72 -26.22 24.83
C VAL A 455 8.21 -27.45 25.57
N ASP A 456 7.31 -27.22 26.50
CA ASP A 456 6.57 -28.25 27.21
C ASP A 456 5.36 -28.76 26.39
N THR A 457 4.54 -29.61 27.01
CA THR A 457 3.35 -30.22 26.37
C THR A 457 2.26 -29.22 25.99
N LEU A 458 2.31 -28.00 26.51
CA LEU A 458 1.38 -26.92 26.25
C LEU A 458 2.01 -25.85 25.34
N GLY A 459 3.20 -26.08 24.78
CA GLY A 459 3.87 -25.10 23.93
C GLY A 459 4.54 -23.96 24.70
N ASN A 460 4.45 -23.94 26.04
CA ASN A 460 5.12 -22.92 26.86
C ASN A 460 6.65 -23.18 26.91
N PRO A 461 7.47 -22.16 27.24
CA PRO A 461 8.90 -22.36 27.46
C PRO A 461 9.16 -23.46 28.49
N ALA A 462 9.99 -24.43 28.13
CA ALA A 462 10.31 -25.55 29.02
C ALA A 462 11.27 -25.15 30.16
N SER A 463 11.23 -25.91 31.25
CA SER A 463 12.16 -25.78 32.38
C SER A 463 13.58 -26.31 32.11
N ASP A 464 13.73 -27.19 31.12
CA ASP A 464 15.02 -27.79 30.76
C ASP A 464 15.87 -26.84 29.91
N PRO A 465 17.16 -26.61 30.25
CA PRO A 465 18.04 -25.79 29.43
C PRO A 465 18.32 -26.47 28.08
N VAL A 466 18.33 -25.67 27.02
CA VAL A 466 18.62 -26.15 25.67
C VAL A 466 20.11 -26.15 25.41
N THR A 467 20.61 -27.25 24.86
CA THR A 467 21.99 -27.41 24.40
C THR A 467 22.01 -27.68 22.90
N LEU A 468 22.94 -27.05 22.20
CA LEU A 468 23.16 -27.25 20.76
C LEU A 468 24.48 -27.99 20.52
N SER A 469 24.47 -28.89 19.55
CA SER A 469 25.67 -29.63 19.11
C SER A 469 25.62 -29.89 17.61
N VAL A 470 26.77 -30.23 17.01
CA VAL A 470 26.89 -30.51 15.58
C VAL A 470 27.43 -31.92 15.37
N HIS A 471 26.81 -32.67 14.46
CA HIS A 471 27.21 -34.04 14.12
C HIS A 471 27.43 -34.22 12.60
N PRO A 472 28.62 -34.68 12.15
CA PRO A 472 29.84 -34.85 12.93
C PRO A 472 30.43 -33.49 13.34
N SER A 473 31.03 -33.40 14.52
CA SER A 473 31.64 -32.16 15.06
C SER A 473 32.78 -31.60 14.22
N SER A 474 33.27 -32.36 13.23
CA SER A 474 34.23 -31.87 12.23
C SER A 474 33.63 -30.83 11.28
N ARG A 475 32.30 -30.63 11.26
CA ARG A 475 31.63 -29.69 10.34
C ARG A 475 31.59 -28.28 10.89
N ALA A 476 31.32 -28.12 12.18
CA ALA A 476 31.21 -26.83 12.84
C ALA A 476 31.32 -27.00 14.36
N SER A 477 31.61 -25.91 15.06
CA SER A 477 31.55 -25.82 16.53
C SER A 477 30.46 -24.86 16.97
N ILE A 478 29.86 -25.12 18.14
CA ILE A 478 28.91 -24.22 18.79
C ILE A 478 29.59 -23.53 19.98
N SER A 479 29.40 -22.22 20.09
CA SER A 479 29.69 -21.45 21.30
C SER A 479 28.39 -20.82 21.80
N THR A 480 28.19 -20.78 23.12
CA THR A 480 27.01 -20.16 23.73
C THR A 480 27.48 -19.01 24.62
N GLY A 481 27.00 -17.81 24.33
CA GLY A 481 27.33 -16.59 25.08
C GLY A 481 26.06 -15.89 25.60
N THR A 482 26.23 -14.69 26.14
CA THR A 482 25.13 -13.83 26.60
C THR A 482 24.15 -13.46 25.49
N ASN A 483 24.61 -13.46 24.22
CA ASN A 483 23.80 -13.09 23.05
C ASN A 483 23.24 -14.32 22.31
N GLY A 484 23.16 -15.47 22.98
CA GLY A 484 22.68 -16.73 22.40
C GLY A 484 23.80 -17.62 21.87
N ALA A 485 23.41 -18.62 21.06
CA ALA A 485 24.34 -19.58 20.48
C ALA A 485 24.82 -19.15 19.10
N THR A 486 26.08 -19.46 18.82
CA THR A 486 26.75 -19.11 17.58
C THR A 486 27.41 -20.36 17.01
N LEU A 487 27.16 -20.63 15.73
CA LEU A 487 27.79 -21.70 14.99
C LEU A 487 28.98 -21.13 14.19
N THR A 488 30.15 -21.73 14.37
CA THR A 488 31.35 -21.44 13.55
C THR A 488 31.60 -22.62 12.63
N ALA A 489 31.43 -22.40 11.32
CA ALA A 489 31.64 -23.41 10.30
C ALA A 489 33.12 -23.75 10.18
N SER A 490 33.44 -25.03 10.02
CA SER A 490 34.80 -25.47 9.74
C SER A 490 35.28 -25.00 8.36
N GLY A 491 36.59 -25.06 8.13
CA GLY A 491 37.17 -24.86 6.80
C GLY A 491 36.98 -26.03 5.83
N THR A 492 36.18 -27.06 6.17
CA THR A 492 35.99 -28.25 5.34
C THR A 492 34.52 -28.42 4.94
N PRO A 493 34.19 -28.34 3.63
CA PRO A 493 32.81 -28.48 3.17
C PRO A 493 32.25 -29.88 3.44
N GLY A 494 30.94 -29.98 3.57
CA GLY A 494 30.21 -31.24 3.72
C GLY A 494 28.90 -31.09 4.47
N THR A 495 28.21 -32.21 4.65
CA THR A 495 26.92 -32.28 5.35
C THR A 495 27.08 -32.76 6.80
N GLY A 496 26.12 -32.39 7.64
CA GLY A 496 25.97 -32.79 9.03
C GLY A 496 24.58 -32.44 9.55
N GLU A 497 24.44 -32.41 10.86
CA GLU A 497 23.20 -32.10 11.57
C GLU A 497 23.49 -31.12 12.70
N LEU A 498 22.63 -30.12 12.86
CA LEU A 498 22.55 -29.26 14.04
C LEU A 498 21.50 -29.84 14.99
N VAL A 499 21.93 -30.27 16.16
CA VAL A 499 21.11 -31.02 17.13
C VAL A 499 20.82 -30.16 18.35
N ALA A 500 19.55 -29.95 18.67
CA ALA A 500 19.09 -29.38 19.93
C ALA A 500 18.70 -30.49 20.91
N THR A 501 19.06 -30.34 22.19
CA THR A 501 18.66 -31.25 23.26
C THR A 501 18.26 -30.46 24.50
N ALA A 502 17.11 -30.81 25.08
CA ALA A 502 16.62 -30.28 26.34
C ALA A 502 15.94 -31.41 27.13
N GLY A 503 16.51 -31.78 28.27
CA GLY A 503 16.03 -32.94 29.04
C GLY A 503 16.06 -34.23 28.20
N ARG A 504 14.88 -34.79 27.90
CA ARG A 504 14.72 -35.98 27.01
C ARG A 504 14.35 -35.61 25.58
N ALA A 505 13.93 -34.37 25.34
CA ALA A 505 13.58 -33.88 24.02
C ALA A 505 14.84 -33.64 23.21
N HIS A 506 14.83 -34.07 21.95
CA HIS A 506 15.90 -33.80 21.00
C HIS A 506 15.33 -33.62 19.61
N SER A 507 15.99 -32.79 18.81
CA SER A 507 15.71 -32.61 17.38
C SER A 507 17.00 -32.34 16.63
N SER A 508 16.97 -32.57 15.33
CA SER A 508 18.09 -32.34 14.43
C SER A 508 17.59 -31.69 13.14
N VAL A 509 18.26 -30.62 12.70
CA VAL A 509 18.05 -30.03 11.38
C VAL A 509 19.28 -30.27 10.49
N PRO A 510 19.12 -30.45 9.17
CA PRO A 510 20.25 -30.62 8.27
C PRO A 510 21.19 -29.40 8.31
N LEU A 511 22.50 -29.64 8.41
CA LEU A 511 23.55 -28.64 8.29
C LEU A 511 24.38 -28.90 7.02
N ARG A 512 24.56 -27.88 6.19
CA ARG A 512 25.47 -27.94 5.03
C ARG A 512 26.53 -26.85 5.15
N VAL A 513 27.80 -27.25 5.12
CA VAL A 513 28.94 -26.34 5.01
C VAL A 513 29.41 -26.35 3.56
N THR A 514 29.39 -25.20 2.90
CA THR A 514 29.83 -25.03 1.50
C THR A 514 31.09 -24.18 1.44
N ASP A 515 31.97 -24.46 0.48
CA ASP A 515 33.21 -23.73 0.20
C ASP A 515 33.14 -22.92 -1.09
N HIS A 516 31.96 -22.84 -1.72
CA HIS A 516 31.70 -22.10 -2.94
C HIS A 516 30.28 -21.53 -2.96
N LEU A 517 30.14 -20.29 -3.43
CA LEU A 517 28.87 -19.63 -3.72
C LEU A 517 28.60 -19.61 -5.23
N SER A 518 27.33 -19.68 -5.62
CA SER A 518 26.88 -19.52 -7.01
C SER A 518 26.51 -18.07 -7.33
N SER A 519 25.96 -17.35 -6.35
CA SER A 519 25.65 -15.94 -6.45
C SER A 519 25.83 -15.26 -5.10
N LEU A 520 26.10 -13.96 -5.15
CA LEU A 520 26.04 -13.02 -4.05
C LEU A 520 25.15 -11.87 -4.51
N THR A 521 24.24 -11.39 -3.65
CA THR A 521 23.41 -10.22 -3.95
C THR A 521 23.41 -9.27 -2.76
N LEU A 522 23.28 -7.97 -3.05
CA LEU A 522 23.08 -6.91 -2.08
C LEU A 522 21.65 -6.37 -2.20
N SER A 523 21.03 -6.08 -1.07
CA SER A 523 19.73 -5.43 -0.98
C SER A 523 19.80 -4.21 -0.06
N PRO A 524 19.18 -3.07 -0.43
CA PRO A 524 18.53 -2.81 -1.72
C PRO A 524 19.56 -2.67 -2.87
N ALA A 525 19.11 -2.86 -4.11
CA ALA A 525 19.96 -2.77 -5.30
C ALA A 525 20.42 -1.33 -5.61
N THR A 526 19.62 -0.35 -5.18
CA THR A 526 19.91 1.09 -5.19
C THR A 526 19.33 1.72 -3.92
N ALA A 527 19.93 2.81 -3.46
CA ALA A 527 19.37 3.65 -2.40
C ALA A 527 19.80 5.09 -2.65
N ASP A 528 18.98 6.05 -2.27
CA ASP A 528 19.29 7.48 -2.36
C ASP A 528 19.19 8.05 -0.93
N LEU A 529 20.29 8.65 -0.46
CA LEU A 529 20.44 9.06 0.93
C LEU A 529 20.85 10.53 1.02
N ASN A 530 20.13 11.28 1.86
CA ASN A 530 20.56 12.59 2.30
C ASN A 530 21.90 12.50 3.05
N ASN A 531 22.61 13.63 3.14
CA ASN A 531 23.87 13.70 3.87
C ASN A 531 23.72 13.20 5.32
N GLY A 532 24.64 12.35 5.76
CA GLY A 532 24.59 11.69 7.07
C GLY A 532 23.55 10.58 7.22
N GLY A 533 22.71 10.36 6.21
CA GLY A 533 21.74 9.26 6.17
C GLY A 533 22.41 7.88 6.21
N THR A 534 21.65 6.87 6.62
CA THR A 534 22.14 5.50 6.72
C THR A 534 21.26 4.52 5.97
N GLN A 535 21.88 3.52 5.33
CA GLN A 535 21.20 2.42 4.67
C GLN A 535 21.72 1.10 5.21
N GLN A 536 20.84 0.27 5.77
CA GLN A 536 21.20 -1.10 6.11
C GLN A 536 21.32 -1.92 4.84
N LEU A 537 22.52 -2.45 4.55
CA LEU A 537 22.73 -3.37 3.43
C LEU A 537 22.63 -4.80 3.93
N SER A 538 21.83 -5.60 3.23
CA SER A 538 21.72 -7.04 3.47
C SER A 538 22.45 -7.81 2.39
N VAL A 539 23.18 -8.84 2.79
CA VAL A 539 23.87 -9.74 1.86
C VAL A 539 23.13 -11.06 1.83
N SER A 540 22.79 -11.53 0.63
CA SER A 540 22.26 -12.86 0.44
C SER A 540 23.14 -13.65 -0.53
N ALA A 541 23.18 -14.97 -0.36
CA ALA A 541 24.00 -15.84 -1.18
C ALA A 541 23.28 -17.16 -1.45
N THR A 542 23.59 -17.76 -2.60
CA THR A 542 23.06 -19.08 -2.97
C THR A 542 24.18 -20.05 -3.33
N THR A 543 23.90 -21.34 -3.15
CA THR A 543 24.71 -22.45 -3.68
C THR A 543 24.38 -22.74 -5.15
N ARG A 544 25.15 -23.61 -5.83
CA ARG A 544 24.89 -23.99 -7.24
C ARG A 544 23.50 -24.59 -7.47
N ASP A 545 22.94 -25.25 -6.46
CA ASP A 545 21.61 -25.80 -6.43
C ASP A 545 20.53 -24.78 -5.99
N LYS A 546 20.87 -23.48 -6.02
CA LYS A 546 20.03 -22.34 -5.65
C LYS A 546 19.51 -22.35 -4.20
N GLN A 547 20.11 -23.15 -3.33
CA GLN A 547 19.76 -23.15 -1.91
C GLN A 547 20.39 -21.93 -1.20
N PRO A 548 19.65 -21.21 -0.35
CA PRO A 548 20.15 -20.03 0.36
C PRO A 548 21.27 -20.43 1.33
N VAL A 549 22.23 -19.53 1.50
CA VAL A 549 23.34 -19.66 2.47
C VAL A 549 23.20 -18.55 3.50
N SER A 550 23.12 -18.91 4.78
CA SER A 550 23.15 -17.95 5.88
C SER A 550 24.54 -17.32 5.95
N LEU A 551 24.57 -16.00 5.80
CA LEU A 551 25.78 -15.19 5.72
C LEU A 551 25.55 -13.91 6.52
N LEU A 552 26.45 -13.60 7.45
CA LEU A 552 26.42 -12.31 8.15
C LEU A 552 27.17 -11.25 7.34
N PRO A 553 26.82 -9.95 7.48
CA PRO A 553 27.62 -8.86 6.93
C PRO A 553 29.10 -8.92 7.35
N ALA A 554 29.38 -9.36 8.58
CA ALA A 554 30.74 -9.61 9.08
C ALA A 554 31.52 -10.72 8.35
N SER A 555 30.85 -11.53 7.53
CA SER A 555 31.47 -12.62 6.76
C SER A 555 31.92 -12.19 5.36
N VAL A 556 31.67 -10.93 4.95
CA VAL A 556 32.09 -10.41 3.65
C VAL A 556 33.02 -9.20 3.81
N ALA A 557 33.85 -8.97 2.80
CA ALA A 557 34.67 -7.78 2.70
C ALA A 557 33.88 -6.68 1.98
N TRP A 558 33.76 -5.53 2.64
CA TRP A 558 33.05 -4.35 2.15
C TRP A 558 34.02 -3.30 1.62
N THR A 559 33.65 -2.65 0.51
CA THR A 559 34.32 -1.44 0.01
C THR A 559 33.29 -0.45 -0.50
N ALA A 560 33.51 0.84 -0.25
CA ALA A 560 32.74 1.94 -0.84
C ALA A 560 33.66 2.80 -1.71
N SER A 561 33.25 3.09 -2.94
CA SER A 561 34.04 3.88 -3.89
C SER A 561 33.18 4.89 -4.65
N PRO A 562 33.52 6.20 -4.63
CA PRO A 562 34.66 6.80 -3.94
C PRO A 562 34.45 6.89 -2.41
N PRO A 563 35.50 6.78 -1.59
CA PRO A 563 35.38 6.64 -0.13
C PRO A 563 35.00 7.93 0.60
N ASN A 564 35.04 9.09 -0.07
CA ASN A 564 34.61 10.35 0.55
C ASN A 564 33.08 10.47 0.65
N LEU A 565 32.32 9.68 -0.12
CA LEU A 565 30.86 9.71 -0.11
C LEU A 565 30.23 8.85 0.99
N GLY A 566 31.02 8.04 1.70
CA GLY A 566 30.51 7.27 2.83
C GLY A 566 31.30 6.02 3.12
N SER A 567 30.84 5.28 4.12
CA SER A 567 31.51 4.07 4.59
C SER A 567 30.50 3.00 4.99
N VAL A 568 30.91 1.74 4.91
CA VAL A 568 30.10 0.61 5.38
C VAL A 568 30.71 0.09 6.67
N ASP A 569 29.91 -0.07 7.71
CA ASP A 569 30.31 -0.81 8.90
C ASP A 569 30.53 -2.29 8.51
N PRO A 570 31.76 -2.82 8.65
CA PRO A 570 32.09 -4.16 8.17
C PRO A 570 31.42 -5.28 8.97
N THR A 571 30.88 -4.98 10.16
CA THR A 571 30.25 -5.96 11.05
C THR A 571 28.75 -6.04 10.86
N THR A 572 28.10 -4.89 10.65
CA THR A 572 26.64 -4.79 10.52
C THR A 572 26.19 -4.64 9.08
N GLY A 573 27.05 -4.21 8.15
CA GLY A 573 26.65 -3.85 6.78
C GLY A 573 25.92 -2.52 6.68
N LEU A 574 25.90 -1.71 7.74
CA LEU A 574 25.27 -0.39 7.73
C LEU A 574 26.14 0.59 6.93
N PHE A 575 25.63 1.07 5.80
CA PHE A 575 26.24 2.17 5.08
C PHE A 575 25.85 3.51 5.72
N THR A 576 26.82 4.41 5.86
CA THR A 576 26.63 5.79 6.34
C THR A 576 27.14 6.75 5.27
N ALA A 577 26.25 7.60 4.77
CA ALA A 577 26.53 8.65 3.81
C ALA A 577 27.40 9.76 4.43
N ALA A 578 28.20 10.42 3.60
CA ALA A 578 28.97 11.59 4.01
C ALA A 578 28.08 12.76 4.46
N THR A 579 28.60 13.63 5.32
CA THR A 579 27.84 14.74 5.93
C THR A 579 27.76 16.00 5.07
N ASP A 580 28.62 16.13 4.05
CA ASP A 580 28.85 17.39 3.33
C ASP A 580 29.30 17.23 1.87
N ASP A 581 29.23 16.01 1.32
CA ASP A 581 29.56 15.71 -0.09
C ASP A 581 28.34 15.16 -0.86
N GLU A 582 28.34 15.30 -2.18
CA GLU A 582 27.32 14.75 -3.07
C GLU A 582 27.90 13.86 -4.18
N GLY A 583 27.17 12.81 -4.58
CA GLY A 583 27.55 11.96 -5.72
C GLY A 583 27.07 10.52 -5.62
N LEU A 584 27.55 9.69 -6.54
CA LEU A 584 27.24 8.26 -6.59
C LEU A 584 28.38 7.42 -5.99
N VAL A 585 28.07 6.57 -5.00
CA VAL A 585 29.00 5.61 -4.42
C VAL A 585 28.61 4.18 -4.79
N THR A 586 29.57 3.42 -5.31
CA THR A 586 29.42 1.98 -5.49
C THR A 586 29.88 1.26 -4.23
N VAL A 587 28.96 0.54 -3.59
CA VAL A 587 29.28 -0.35 -2.47
C VAL A 587 29.42 -1.77 -3.00
N THR A 588 30.54 -2.42 -2.70
CA THR A 588 30.84 -3.80 -3.10
C THR A 588 30.96 -4.68 -1.87
N ALA A 589 30.25 -5.81 -1.86
CA ALA A 589 30.47 -6.92 -0.95
C ALA A 589 31.19 -8.05 -1.69
N SER A 590 32.20 -8.64 -1.07
CA SER A 590 32.95 -9.75 -1.67
C SER A 590 33.28 -10.84 -0.65
N VAL A 591 33.11 -12.09 -1.06
CA VAL A 591 33.47 -13.26 -0.25
C VAL A 591 33.71 -14.46 -1.17
N ASP A 592 34.79 -15.21 -0.93
CA ASP A 592 35.11 -16.46 -1.64
C ASP A 592 35.06 -16.35 -3.19
N GLY A 593 35.52 -15.22 -3.74
CA GLY A 593 35.55 -14.97 -5.18
C GLY A 593 34.21 -14.58 -5.81
N ALA A 594 33.10 -14.58 -5.05
CA ALA A 594 31.84 -13.96 -5.45
C ALA A 594 31.83 -12.49 -5.01
N SER A 595 31.21 -11.63 -5.82
CA SER A 595 31.02 -10.21 -5.51
C SER A 595 29.65 -9.73 -5.93
N ALA A 596 29.11 -8.78 -5.17
CA ALA A 596 27.87 -8.09 -5.46
C ALA A 596 28.08 -6.60 -5.25
N THR A 597 27.38 -5.79 -6.04
CA THR A 597 27.47 -4.32 -5.96
C THR A 597 26.08 -3.72 -5.82
N THR A 598 25.99 -2.64 -5.07
CA THR A 598 24.83 -1.73 -5.01
C THR A 598 25.33 -0.30 -5.24
N SER A 599 24.48 0.55 -5.81
CA SER A 599 24.81 1.95 -6.07
C SER A 599 23.99 2.86 -5.19
N ILE A 600 24.64 3.67 -4.37
CA ILE A 600 23.98 4.59 -3.44
C ILE A 600 24.23 6.03 -3.89
N ALA A 601 23.17 6.83 -4.04
CA ALA A 601 23.29 8.27 -4.22
C ALA A 601 23.44 8.91 -2.84
N VAL A 602 24.42 9.80 -2.68
CA VAL A 602 24.75 10.45 -1.41
C VAL A 602 24.61 11.95 -1.59
N GLY A 603 23.91 12.61 -0.66
CA GLY A 603 23.64 14.04 -0.73
C GLY A 603 22.61 14.37 -1.80
N GLN A 604 22.36 15.67 -1.98
CA GLN A 604 21.40 16.17 -2.98
C GLN A 604 21.94 17.43 -3.62
N ARG A 605 21.72 17.56 -4.93
CA ARG A 605 21.90 18.82 -5.64
C ARG A 605 20.73 19.73 -5.28
N THR A 606 21.01 20.96 -4.84
CA THR A 606 19.96 21.88 -4.40
C THR A 606 19.71 23.00 -5.42
N GLU A 607 18.44 23.34 -5.63
CA GLU A 607 18.02 24.56 -6.33
C GLU A 607 17.18 25.43 -5.39
N MET A 608 17.50 26.72 -5.35
CA MET A 608 16.83 27.66 -4.44
C MET A 608 15.43 28.01 -4.95
N VAL A 609 14.41 27.80 -4.11
CA VAL A 609 13.03 28.23 -4.36
C VAL A 609 12.83 29.63 -3.81
N ASP A 610 12.96 29.80 -2.49
CA ASP A 610 12.91 31.10 -1.81
C ASP A 610 14.01 31.18 -0.74
N THR A 611 14.75 32.29 -0.71
CA THR A 611 15.74 32.59 0.34
C THR A 611 15.14 32.82 1.73
N MET A 612 13.83 33.04 1.80
CA MET A 612 13.06 33.40 3.00
C MET A 612 13.49 34.76 3.58
N THR A 613 13.75 35.74 2.71
CA THR A 613 14.19 37.09 3.13
C THR A 613 13.21 38.22 2.81
N ASP A 614 12.24 38.02 1.90
CA ASP A 614 11.15 38.98 1.66
C ASP A 614 9.85 38.49 2.31
N VAL A 615 9.63 38.88 3.57
CA VAL A 615 8.44 38.48 4.33
C VAL A 615 7.12 38.99 3.73
N ASN A 616 7.14 39.93 2.78
CA ASN A 616 5.91 40.40 2.12
C ASN A 616 5.37 39.39 1.09
N ASN A 617 6.19 38.44 0.66
CA ASN A 617 5.77 37.33 -0.18
C ASN A 617 4.94 36.29 0.58
N TRP A 618 4.73 36.47 1.90
CA TRP A 618 4.10 35.46 2.76
C TRP A 618 2.94 36.07 3.56
N ALA A 619 1.78 35.42 3.52
CA ALA A 619 0.62 35.74 4.35
C ALA A 619 0.59 34.85 5.59
N VAL A 620 0.17 35.40 6.73
CA VAL A 620 0.09 34.68 8.01
C VAL A 620 -1.37 34.43 8.38
N ASN A 621 -1.72 33.17 8.64
CA ASN A 621 -2.99 32.75 9.22
C ASN A 621 -2.74 31.98 10.52
N THR A 622 -3.63 32.12 11.50
CA THR A 622 -3.48 31.47 12.81
C THR A 622 -4.75 30.77 13.23
N HIS A 623 -4.63 29.61 13.87
CA HIS A 623 -5.76 28.77 14.26
C HIS A 623 -5.68 28.35 15.74
N GLY A 624 -6.84 27.99 16.31
CA GLY A 624 -6.92 27.43 17.66
C GLY A 624 -6.64 28.41 18.81
N GLY A 625 -6.53 29.72 18.52
CA GLY A 625 -6.19 30.77 19.49
C GLY A 625 -4.70 31.13 19.51
N ALA A 626 -3.89 30.53 18.64
CA ALA A 626 -2.51 30.95 18.43
C ALA A 626 -2.43 32.37 17.86
N THR A 627 -1.29 33.04 18.07
CA THR A 627 -0.92 34.26 17.36
C THR A 627 0.47 34.10 16.73
N GLY A 628 0.73 34.82 15.65
CA GLY A 628 2.04 34.79 15.02
C GLY A 628 2.27 35.96 14.06
N SER A 629 3.54 36.23 13.76
CA SER A 629 3.96 37.30 12.85
C SER A 629 5.29 36.98 12.18
N LEU A 630 5.49 37.50 10.98
CA LEU A 630 6.73 37.37 10.22
C LEU A 630 7.53 38.68 10.22
N SER A 631 8.84 38.58 10.35
CA SER A 631 9.75 39.72 10.14
C SER A 631 11.10 39.28 9.58
N LEU A 632 11.83 40.18 8.91
CA LEU A 632 13.17 39.86 8.43
C LEU A 632 14.20 40.03 9.57
N SER A 633 14.92 38.96 9.90
CA SER A 633 16.13 39.06 10.73
C SER A 633 17.36 39.23 9.86
N THR A 634 18.05 40.35 9.97
CA THR A 634 19.33 40.60 9.29
C THR A 634 20.55 40.14 10.09
N THR A 635 20.33 39.65 11.31
CA THR A 635 21.39 39.28 12.27
C THR A 635 21.46 37.78 12.54
N THR A 636 20.33 37.08 12.46
CA THR A 636 20.30 35.62 12.46
C THR A 636 20.43 35.15 11.02
N LYS A 637 21.54 34.51 10.69
CA LYS A 637 21.83 34.03 9.34
C LYS A 637 22.25 32.57 9.41
N ARG A 638 21.94 31.78 8.38
CA ARG A 638 22.45 30.41 8.24
C ARG A 638 23.92 30.45 7.86
N LEU A 639 24.25 31.16 6.78
CA LEU A 639 25.61 31.39 6.32
C LEU A 639 26.02 32.86 6.49
N PRO A 640 27.32 33.15 6.66
CA PRO A 640 27.82 34.53 6.75
C PRO A 640 27.46 35.40 5.54
N THR A 641 27.23 34.78 4.38
CA THR A 641 26.92 35.43 3.10
C THR A 641 25.45 35.78 2.92
N ASP A 642 24.54 35.21 3.72
CA ASP A 642 23.11 35.38 3.51
C ASP A 642 22.66 36.81 3.84
N ALA A 643 21.59 37.28 3.19
CA ALA A 643 21.04 38.60 3.47
C ALA A 643 20.38 38.65 4.87
N GLY A 644 19.79 37.54 5.32
CA GLY A 644 19.06 37.39 6.57
C GLY A 644 18.32 36.06 6.60
N SER A 645 17.35 35.94 7.50
CA SER A 645 16.38 34.84 7.56
C SER A 645 15.00 35.39 7.96
N MET A 646 13.95 34.64 7.67
CA MET A 646 12.61 34.96 8.16
C MET A 646 12.49 34.59 9.63
N ASP A 647 12.15 35.56 10.46
CA ASP A 647 11.81 35.39 11.87
C ASP A 647 10.31 35.14 11.99
N VAL A 648 9.97 33.94 12.45
CA VAL A 648 8.64 33.43 12.72
C VAL A 648 8.39 33.52 14.21
N LYS A 649 7.68 34.56 14.62
CA LYS A 649 7.25 34.72 16.00
C LYS A 649 5.94 33.99 16.22
N TYR A 650 5.85 33.21 17.29
CA TYR A 650 4.64 32.47 17.66
C TYR A 650 4.30 32.64 19.15
N ASP A 651 3.00 32.58 19.45
CA ASP A 651 2.43 32.39 20.77
C ASP A 651 1.26 31.41 20.65
N ILE A 652 1.44 30.20 21.18
CA ILE A 652 0.53 29.07 21.07
C ILE A 652 0.01 28.76 22.47
N PRO A 653 -1.27 29.02 22.76
CA PRO A 653 -1.82 28.83 24.11
C PRO A 653 -2.01 27.36 24.45
N ALA A 654 -1.88 27.03 25.74
CA ALA A 654 -2.27 25.72 26.27
C ALA A 654 -3.76 25.42 26.01
N GLY A 655 -4.09 24.16 25.80
CA GLY A 655 -5.46 23.65 25.67
C GLY A 655 -5.66 22.71 24.50
N SER A 656 -6.78 22.00 24.50
CA SER A 656 -7.09 20.93 23.53
C SER A 656 -7.18 21.40 22.07
N GLY A 657 -6.93 20.46 21.15
CA GLY A 657 -7.06 20.62 19.71
C GLY A 657 -5.80 21.16 19.04
N VAL A 658 -5.82 21.23 17.71
CA VAL A 658 -4.68 21.71 16.91
C VAL A 658 -4.59 23.24 16.97
N LYS A 659 -3.39 23.75 17.24
CA LYS A 659 -3.02 25.17 17.26
C LYS A 659 -1.98 25.39 16.17
N GLN A 660 -2.12 26.44 15.36
CA GLN A 660 -1.33 26.57 14.13
C GLN A 660 -0.92 28.01 13.87
N VAL A 661 0.28 28.17 13.30
CA VAL A 661 0.75 29.40 12.66
C VAL A 661 1.16 29.04 11.23
N VAL A 662 0.28 29.37 10.28
CA VAL A 662 0.38 29.00 8.87
C VAL A 662 0.89 30.18 8.05
N PHE A 663 1.87 29.94 7.20
CA PHE A 663 2.42 30.89 6.24
C PHE A 663 2.16 30.37 4.82
N SER A 664 1.43 31.15 4.03
CA SER A 664 1.14 30.82 2.63
C SER A 664 1.76 31.85 1.72
N PRO A 665 2.35 31.44 0.59
CA PRO A 665 2.93 32.39 -0.35
C PRO A 665 1.83 33.25 -1.01
N THR A 666 2.11 34.55 -1.15
CA THR A 666 1.25 35.53 -1.87
C THR A 666 1.67 35.70 -3.32
N VAL A 667 2.85 35.18 -3.67
CA VAL A 667 3.42 35.06 -5.01
C VAL A 667 3.75 33.59 -5.23
N SER A 668 3.51 33.03 -6.41
CA SER A 668 3.77 31.60 -6.64
C SER A 668 5.25 31.26 -6.44
N GLU A 669 5.54 30.42 -5.45
CA GLU A 669 6.85 29.81 -5.22
C GLU A 669 6.84 28.40 -5.82
N SER A 670 7.44 28.22 -7.00
CA SER A 670 7.39 26.95 -7.75
C SER A 670 8.78 26.38 -8.04
N PHE A 671 8.88 25.06 -8.10
CA PHE A 671 10.11 24.35 -8.44
C PHE A 671 9.88 23.37 -9.61
N PRO A 672 10.68 23.47 -10.70
CA PRO A 672 10.54 22.64 -11.89
C PRO A 672 11.42 21.38 -11.85
N PRO A 673 11.32 20.49 -12.86
CA PRO A 673 12.38 19.53 -13.16
C PRO A 673 13.72 20.25 -13.48
N ALA A 674 14.83 19.70 -13.00
CA ALA A 674 16.16 20.16 -13.38
C ALA A 674 16.56 19.55 -14.74
N GLY A 675 17.04 20.40 -15.67
CA GLY A 675 17.54 19.94 -16.97
C GLY A 675 16.56 19.04 -17.74
N GLU A 676 15.36 19.55 -18.01
CA GLU A 676 14.26 18.93 -18.79
C GLU A 676 13.80 17.50 -18.39
N THR A 677 14.47 16.82 -17.45
CA THR A 677 14.22 15.38 -17.19
C THR A 677 14.37 14.96 -15.73
N GLN A 678 15.05 15.74 -14.87
CA GLN A 678 15.33 15.34 -13.50
C GLN A 678 14.30 15.91 -12.52
N LEU A 679 13.46 15.06 -11.94
CA LEU A 679 12.51 15.44 -10.91
C LEU A 679 13.21 15.61 -9.55
N PRO A 680 12.80 16.56 -8.71
CA PRO A 680 13.28 16.64 -7.34
C PRO A 680 12.68 15.50 -6.51
N ASP A 681 13.49 14.95 -5.61
CA ASP A 681 13.11 13.86 -4.68
C ASP A 681 12.85 14.37 -3.26
N GLY A 682 13.01 15.68 -3.04
CA GLY A 682 12.70 16.32 -1.77
C GLY A 682 12.54 17.84 -1.87
N VAL A 683 11.88 18.41 -0.87
CA VAL A 683 11.89 19.84 -0.60
C VAL A 683 12.50 20.07 0.78
N GLY A 684 13.48 20.95 0.85
CA GLY A 684 14.25 21.22 2.05
C GLY A 684 14.09 22.65 2.52
N ILE A 685 14.00 22.84 3.83
CA ILE A 685 13.98 24.16 4.45
C ILE A 685 14.91 24.21 5.66
N TRP A 686 15.71 25.26 5.77
CA TRP A 686 16.56 25.44 6.95
C TRP A 686 15.78 26.09 8.07
N ILE A 687 15.77 25.44 9.23
CA ILE A 687 15.13 25.95 10.44
C ILE A 687 16.15 26.03 11.56
N LYS A 688 16.18 27.18 12.22
CA LYS A 688 16.86 27.37 13.49
C LYS A 688 15.86 27.24 14.62
N GLY A 689 15.93 26.12 15.33
CA GLY A 689 15.13 25.91 16.54
C GLY A 689 15.67 26.72 17.73
N SER A 690 14.84 26.85 18.76
CA SER A 690 15.17 27.54 20.02
C SER A 690 15.37 26.58 21.22
N GLY A 691 15.31 25.25 20.98
CA GLY A 691 15.58 24.21 21.99
C GLY A 691 14.53 24.08 23.10
N THR A 692 13.31 24.59 22.92
CA THR A 692 12.25 24.58 23.95
C THR A 692 11.32 23.34 23.90
N GLY A 693 11.49 22.46 22.91
CA GLY A 693 10.71 21.23 22.75
C GLY A 693 11.37 20.01 23.41
N GLY A 694 10.56 19.10 23.96
CA GLY A 694 11.03 17.76 24.36
C GLY A 694 11.38 16.90 23.14
N SER A 695 12.09 15.80 23.31
CA SER A 695 12.26 14.80 22.25
C SER A 695 10.88 14.26 21.84
N GLY A 696 10.54 14.29 20.56
CA GLY A 696 9.25 13.82 20.10
C GLY A 696 9.21 13.62 18.59
N THR A 697 8.25 12.82 18.14
CA THR A 697 7.96 12.55 16.74
C THR A 697 7.04 13.64 16.16
N PRO A 698 7.06 13.83 14.83
CA PRO A 698 6.05 14.64 14.15
C PRO A 698 4.64 14.26 14.60
N LEU A 699 3.77 15.26 14.80
CA LEU A 699 2.39 15.11 15.30
C LEU A 699 2.25 14.69 16.78
N GLY A 700 3.34 14.55 17.53
CA GLY A 700 3.26 14.35 18.98
C GLY A 700 2.58 15.54 19.70
N LEU A 701 1.81 15.28 20.76
CA LEU A 701 1.12 16.35 21.49
C LEU A 701 2.12 17.26 22.22
N GLY A 702 1.85 18.58 22.19
CA GLY A 702 2.75 19.58 22.78
C GLY A 702 4.04 19.84 22.00
N ASN A 703 4.25 19.16 20.88
CA ASN A 703 5.41 19.31 20.02
C ASN A 703 5.17 20.36 18.94
N LEU A 704 6.08 21.33 18.82
CA LEU A 704 6.10 22.28 17.72
C LEU A 704 6.58 21.58 16.45
N THR A 705 5.62 21.23 15.59
CA THR A 705 5.83 20.40 14.40
C THR A 705 5.74 21.27 13.14
N LEU A 706 6.68 21.08 12.23
CA LEU A 706 6.61 21.61 10.89
C LEU A 706 5.65 20.75 10.06
N ALA A 707 4.69 21.39 9.42
CA ALA A 707 3.87 20.82 8.37
C ALA A 707 4.03 21.65 7.09
N GLU A 708 4.05 21.00 5.94
CA GLU A 708 4.26 21.65 4.65
C GLU A 708 3.28 21.07 3.64
N ALA A 709 2.83 21.88 2.69
CA ALA A 709 1.96 21.42 1.63
C ALA A 709 2.38 21.98 0.28
N TYR A 710 2.29 21.15 -0.75
CA TYR A 710 2.70 21.48 -2.11
C TYR A 710 1.59 21.14 -3.10
N THR A 711 1.31 22.04 -4.03
CA THR A 711 0.30 21.88 -5.09
C THR A 711 0.99 21.43 -6.37
N GLU A 712 0.53 20.32 -6.92
CA GLU A 712 0.94 19.78 -8.22
C GLU A 712 0.40 20.61 -9.38
N VAL A 713 0.97 20.44 -10.57
CA VAL A 713 0.53 21.17 -11.78
C VAL A 713 -0.94 20.90 -12.15
N ASN A 714 -1.48 19.74 -11.77
CA ASN A 714 -2.88 19.36 -11.95
C ASN A 714 -3.85 19.99 -10.91
N GLY A 715 -3.32 20.70 -9.90
CA GLY A 715 -4.10 21.36 -8.85
C GLY A 715 -4.38 20.51 -7.60
N GLN A 716 -3.96 19.24 -7.56
CA GLN A 716 -3.93 18.43 -6.33
C GLN A 716 -2.83 18.93 -5.39
N TYR A 717 -2.91 18.55 -4.12
CA TYR A 717 -1.86 18.89 -3.16
C TYR A 717 -1.56 17.73 -2.22
N VAL A 718 -0.31 17.68 -1.79
CA VAL A 718 0.23 16.71 -0.83
C VAL A 718 0.72 17.45 0.41
N ASP A 719 0.44 16.88 1.59
CA ASP A 719 0.85 17.41 2.89
C ASP A 719 1.96 16.54 3.49
N PHE A 720 2.94 17.17 4.14
CA PHE A 720 4.09 16.53 4.78
C PHE A 720 4.24 17.00 6.24
N TYR A 721 4.71 16.12 7.11
CA TYR A 721 5.04 16.40 8.51
C TYR A 721 6.49 15.99 8.82
N PRO A 722 7.48 16.68 8.23
CA PRO A 722 8.85 16.16 8.17
C PRO A 722 9.58 16.13 9.52
N SER A 723 9.29 17.04 10.45
CA SER A 723 9.99 17.07 11.75
C SER A 723 9.27 17.86 12.84
N THR A 724 9.54 17.51 14.09
CA THR A 724 9.38 18.40 15.25
C THR A 724 10.63 19.23 15.48
N VAL A 725 10.46 20.50 15.87
CA VAL A 725 11.57 21.42 16.18
C VAL A 725 12.01 21.24 17.65
N THR A 726 12.87 20.25 17.90
CA THR A 726 13.36 19.88 19.25
C THR A 726 14.79 20.33 19.55
N TYR A 727 15.44 20.98 18.59
CA TYR A 727 16.86 21.30 18.60
C TYR A 727 17.12 22.80 18.72
N ASP A 728 18.37 23.15 19.04
CA ASP A 728 18.92 24.51 18.94
C ASP A 728 19.99 24.53 17.83
N GLY A 729 19.98 25.59 17.03
CA GLY A 729 20.83 25.73 15.85
C GLY A 729 20.12 25.39 14.54
N TRP A 730 20.82 25.66 13.43
CA TRP A 730 20.30 25.47 12.07
C TRP A 730 20.35 23.98 11.68
N GLN A 731 19.22 23.46 11.21
CA GLN A 731 19.11 22.14 10.58
C GLN A 731 18.32 22.25 9.28
N LEU A 732 18.70 21.46 8.28
CA LEU A 732 17.91 21.27 7.07
C LEU A 732 16.85 20.22 7.36
N ILE A 733 15.59 20.61 7.27
CA ILE A 733 14.44 19.71 7.38
C ILE A 733 13.99 19.40 5.96
N VAL A 734 13.86 18.11 5.64
CA VAL A 734 13.54 17.64 4.28
C VAL A 734 12.21 16.90 4.31
N ALA A 735 11.26 17.35 3.49
CA ALA A 735 10.12 16.57 3.07
C ALA A 735 10.52 15.75 1.84
N ASN A 736 10.59 14.42 1.98
CA ASN A 736 10.88 13.53 0.85
C ASN A 736 9.64 13.45 -0.04
N LEU A 737 9.80 13.76 -1.33
CA LEU A 737 8.71 13.73 -2.29
C LEU A 737 8.50 12.28 -2.77
N PRO A 738 7.29 11.71 -2.63
CA PRO A 738 6.98 10.40 -3.21
C PRO A 738 7.10 10.44 -4.74
N ALA A 739 7.35 9.27 -5.32
CA ALA A 739 7.36 9.14 -6.77
C ALA A 739 5.94 9.35 -7.33
N GLY A 740 5.82 9.88 -8.56
CA GLY A 740 4.52 10.08 -9.23
C GLY A 740 3.94 11.49 -9.16
N LEU A 741 4.50 12.37 -8.33
CA LEU A 741 4.07 13.77 -8.28
C LEU A 741 4.31 14.51 -9.59
N GLN A 742 3.37 15.40 -9.96
CA GLN A 742 3.46 16.19 -11.18
C GLN A 742 4.07 17.58 -10.99
N PHE A 743 5.02 17.91 -11.85
CA PHE A 743 5.82 19.13 -11.79
C PHE A 743 5.48 20.13 -12.93
N PRO A 744 5.76 21.44 -12.78
CA PRO A 744 6.31 22.09 -11.59
C PRO A 744 5.32 22.09 -10.43
N MET A 745 5.81 21.82 -9.23
CA MET A 745 5.02 21.96 -8.02
C MET A 745 5.16 23.37 -7.45
N SER A 746 4.19 23.79 -6.66
CA SER A 746 4.20 25.10 -5.99
C SER A 746 3.90 24.96 -4.50
N VAL A 747 4.50 25.81 -3.68
CA VAL A 747 4.27 25.83 -2.23
C VAL A 747 2.83 26.28 -1.96
N LYS A 748 2.07 25.48 -1.22
CA LYS A 748 0.71 25.82 -0.76
C LYS A 748 0.75 26.48 0.61
N PHE A 749 1.46 25.88 1.56
CA PHE A 749 1.75 26.50 2.86
C PHE A 749 2.96 25.86 3.55
N LEU A 750 3.51 26.61 4.50
CA LEU A 750 4.36 26.14 5.60
C LEU A 750 3.60 26.39 6.89
N ASP A 751 3.56 25.46 7.83
CA ASP A 751 2.79 25.56 9.08
C ASP A 751 3.63 25.07 10.26
N PHE A 752 3.61 25.84 11.34
CA PHE A 752 4.07 25.36 12.64
C PHE A 752 2.86 25.10 13.53
N LEU A 753 2.62 23.81 13.77
CA LEU A 753 1.48 23.36 14.54
C LEU A 753 1.88 22.66 15.84
N VAL A 754 0.97 22.72 16.81
CA VAL A 754 1.06 21.97 18.06
C VAL A 754 -0.32 21.40 18.36
N ILE A 755 -0.39 20.11 18.68
CA ILE A 755 -1.65 19.47 19.05
C ILE A 755 -1.74 19.44 20.57
N SER A 756 -2.85 19.97 21.10
CA SER A 756 -3.22 19.97 22.52
C SER A 756 -2.08 20.30 23.50
N PRO A 757 -1.37 21.44 23.36
CA PRO A 757 -0.28 21.80 24.26
C PRO A 757 -0.75 21.91 25.72
N THR A 758 -0.01 21.31 26.65
CA THR A 758 -0.30 21.37 28.10
C THR A 758 0.16 22.68 28.75
N GLN A 759 1.05 23.42 28.08
CA GLN A 759 1.54 24.74 28.47
C GLN A 759 1.58 25.69 27.27
N THR A 760 1.47 26.99 27.52
CA THR A 760 1.63 27.99 26.45
C THR A 760 3.08 27.96 25.94
N LEU A 761 3.24 27.90 24.62
CA LEU A 761 4.52 27.93 23.92
C LEU A 761 4.65 29.26 23.20
N SER A 762 5.65 30.06 23.55
CA SER A 762 5.91 31.33 22.87
C SER A 762 7.40 31.44 22.54
N GLY A 763 7.72 31.97 21.37
CA GLY A 763 9.10 32.12 20.94
C GLY A 763 9.25 32.63 19.51
N ASP A 764 10.49 32.58 19.04
CA ASP A 764 10.90 32.91 17.69
C ASP A 764 11.56 31.67 17.07
N LEU A 765 11.22 31.36 15.81
CA LEU A 765 11.90 30.41 14.95
C LEU A 765 12.48 31.16 13.77
N TYR A 766 13.66 30.75 13.30
CA TYR A 766 14.23 31.36 12.09
C TYR A 766 14.21 30.36 10.94
N VAL A 767 13.72 30.79 9.80
CA VAL A 767 13.56 29.98 8.59
C VAL A 767 14.36 30.60 7.46
N SER A 768 15.14 29.80 6.74
CA SER A 768 16.01 30.23 5.64
C SER A 768 15.97 29.23 4.51
N ASP A 769 16.23 29.70 3.29
CA ASP A 769 16.61 28.85 2.14
C ASP A 769 15.68 27.65 1.92
N LEU A 770 14.44 27.90 1.48
CA LEU A 770 13.55 26.88 0.93
C LEU A 770 14.10 26.43 -0.43
N GLN A 771 14.33 25.13 -0.59
CA GLN A 771 15.10 24.53 -1.69
C GLN A 771 14.42 23.29 -2.23
N ALA A 772 14.44 23.11 -3.56
CA ALA A 772 14.18 21.83 -4.19
C ALA A 772 15.47 21.01 -4.22
N LEU A 773 15.34 19.71 -3.96
CA LEU A 773 16.46 18.79 -3.78
C LEU A 773 16.36 17.70 -4.85
N TYR A 774 17.50 17.39 -5.50
CA TYR A 774 17.57 16.42 -6.58
C TYR A 774 18.63 15.36 -6.27
N SER A 775 18.28 14.07 -6.44
CA SER A 775 19.23 12.96 -6.35
C SER A 775 20.44 13.20 -7.25
N PRO A 776 21.69 13.01 -6.79
CA PRO A 776 22.87 13.11 -7.66
C PRO A 776 23.02 11.91 -8.60
N ARG A 777 22.11 10.93 -8.56
CA ARG A 777 22.07 9.81 -9.49
C ARG A 777 21.77 10.34 -10.90
N PRO A 778 22.67 10.10 -11.87
CA PRO A 778 22.39 10.44 -13.25
C PRO A 778 21.16 9.67 -13.73
N LEU A 779 20.25 10.34 -14.42
CA LEU A 779 19.23 9.66 -15.20
C LEU A 779 19.94 8.80 -16.24
N VAL A 780 19.70 7.50 -16.18
CA VAL A 780 20.14 6.59 -17.23
C VAL A 780 18.97 6.46 -18.18
N THR A 781 18.96 7.24 -19.26
CA THR A 781 18.08 6.95 -20.39
C THR A 781 18.56 5.62 -20.98
N PRO A 782 17.76 4.54 -20.95
CA PRO A 782 18.13 3.30 -21.61
C PRO A 782 18.42 3.59 -23.09
N PRO A 783 19.39 2.91 -23.71
CA PRO A 783 19.56 3.04 -25.14
C PRO A 783 18.26 2.65 -25.83
N TYR A 784 17.75 3.52 -26.71
CA TYR A 784 16.58 3.21 -27.52
C TYR A 784 16.84 1.95 -28.36
N VAL A 785 15.91 1.01 -28.28
CA VAL A 785 15.89 -0.20 -29.11
C VAL A 785 14.57 -0.20 -29.86
N ALA A 786 14.63 0.02 -31.18
CA ALA A 786 13.43 0.14 -32.01
C ALA A 786 12.53 -1.10 -31.95
N ILE A 787 13.14 -2.29 -32.00
CA ILE A 787 12.47 -3.59 -31.89
C ILE A 787 13.29 -4.47 -30.92
N PRO A 788 12.80 -4.78 -29.72
CA PRO A 788 13.50 -5.61 -28.75
C PRO A 788 13.61 -7.07 -29.19
N ASP A 789 14.46 -7.83 -28.48
CA ASP A 789 14.59 -9.28 -28.65
C ASP A 789 13.33 -10.00 -28.14
N ASN A 790 12.32 -10.06 -29.00
CA ASN A 790 11.00 -10.58 -28.68
C ASN A 790 10.97 -12.08 -28.40
N PRO A 791 10.03 -12.55 -27.54
CA PRO A 791 9.79 -13.97 -27.38
C PRO A 791 9.29 -14.57 -28.70
N SER A 792 9.58 -15.85 -28.96
CA SER A 792 9.35 -16.46 -30.29
C SER A 792 7.90 -16.44 -30.81
N TRP A 793 6.93 -16.26 -29.91
CA TRP A 793 5.51 -16.15 -30.24
C TRP A 793 5.12 -14.75 -30.72
N LEU A 794 5.91 -13.71 -30.44
CA LEU A 794 5.69 -12.32 -30.86
C LEU A 794 6.71 -11.95 -31.95
N GLN A 795 6.23 -11.64 -33.16
CA GLN A 795 7.09 -11.52 -34.35
C GLN A 795 6.85 -10.20 -35.09
N PHE A 796 7.84 -9.32 -35.08
CA PHE A 796 7.85 -8.12 -35.91
C PHE A 796 7.97 -8.49 -37.41
N THR A 797 7.27 -7.76 -38.29
CA THR A 797 7.43 -7.86 -39.74
C THR A 797 7.43 -6.49 -40.40
N GLU A 798 8.39 -6.29 -41.28
CA GLU A 798 8.44 -5.12 -42.17
C GLU A 798 7.28 -5.02 -43.17
N ASP A 799 6.70 -6.18 -43.52
CA ASP A 799 5.72 -6.31 -44.59
C ASP A 799 4.48 -6.97 -44.03
N PRO A 800 3.41 -6.22 -43.72
CA PRO A 800 2.13 -6.81 -43.32
C PRO A 800 1.58 -7.79 -44.35
N ALA A 801 1.97 -7.64 -45.64
CA ALA A 801 1.60 -8.60 -46.68
C ALA A 801 2.33 -9.95 -46.56
N LYS A 802 3.20 -10.13 -45.55
CA LYS A 802 3.82 -11.41 -45.18
C LYS A 802 3.22 -12.02 -43.91
N PHE A 803 2.18 -11.41 -43.31
CA PHE A 803 1.41 -12.10 -42.28
C PHE A 803 0.96 -13.46 -42.81
N ARG A 804 1.10 -14.47 -41.95
CA ARG A 804 0.76 -15.85 -42.28
C ARG A 804 -0.74 -15.92 -42.54
N ALA A 805 -1.15 -16.77 -43.48
CA ALA A 805 -2.56 -16.92 -43.78
C ALA A 805 -3.32 -17.58 -42.62
N GLY A 806 -4.55 -17.11 -42.37
CA GLY A 806 -5.37 -17.48 -41.20
C GLY A 806 -5.36 -16.37 -40.15
N GLY A 807 -6.05 -16.54 -39.02
CA GLY A 807 -6.01 -15.55 -37.93
C GLY A 807 -6.92 -14.33 -38.11
N THR A 808 -6.73 -13.34 -37.23
CA THR A 808 -7.47 -12.07 -37.17
C THR A 808 -6.51 -10.93 -36.90
N THR A 809 -6.74 -9.77 -37.51
CA THR A 809 -5.90 -8.58 -37.32
C THR A 809 -6.63 -7.52 -36.53
N LEU A 810 -5.97 -7.01 -35.49
CA LEU A 810 -6.33 -5.81 -34.74
C LEU A 810 -5.48 -4.65 -35.27
N ALA A 811 -6.10 -3.59 -35.75
CA ALA A 811 -5.44 -2.30 -35.94
C ALA A 811 -5.59 -1.49 -34.65
N ALA A 812 -4.51 -0.90 -34.14
CA ALA A 812 -4.51 -0.07 -32.94
C ALA A 812 -4.04 1.35 -33.28
N LEU A 813 -4.75 2.38 -32.82
CA LEU A 813 -4.33 3.78 -32.98
C LEU A 813 -4.90 4.71 -31.89
N ASP A 814 -4.32 5.90 -31.71
CA ASP A 814 -4.62 6.78 -30.58
C ASP A 814 -4.37 8.25 -30.87
N ASP A 815 -4.76 9.15 -29.96
CA ASP A 815 -4.33 10.55 -29.93
C ASP A 815 -4.66 11.34 -31.22
N ALA A 816 -5.84 11.11 -31.82
CA ALA A 816 -6.23 11.81 -33.05
C ALA A 816 -6.66 13.27 -32.83
N HIS A 817 -7.09 13.66 -31.61
CA HIS A 817 -7.55 15.02 -31.28
C HIS A 817 -8.48 15.66 -32.32
N THR A 818 -9.45 14.89 -32.82
CA THR A 818 -10.38 15.39 -33.83
C THR A 818 -11.34 16.42 -33.21
N HIS A 819 -11.64 17.48 -33.96
CA HIS A 819 -12.61 18.48 -33.52
C HIS A 819 -13.54 18.93 -34.64
N ALA A 820 -14.83 19.04 -34.31
CA ALA A 820 -15.91 19.25 -35.28
C ALA A 820 -15.81 20.61 -36.00
N ASP A 821 -15.22 21.60 -35.33
CA ASP A 821 -15.08 22.97 -35.84
C ASP A 821 -13.91 23.15 -36.82
N ASP A 822 -12.97 22.19 -36.90
CA ASP A 822 -11.94 22.13 -37.93
C ASP A 822 -11.79 20.71 -38.53
N PRO A 823 -12.57 20.40 -39.57
CA PRO A 823 -12.49 19.13 -40.27
C PRO A 823 -11.16 18.87 -41.01
N ASN A 824 -10.30 19.90 -41.12
CA ASN A 824 -9.00 19.86 -41.77
C ASN A 824 -7.83 19.86 -40.77
N SER A 825 -8.10 19.76 -39.46
CA SER A 825 -7.07 19.47 -38.46
C SER A 825 -6.25 18.24 -38.87
N THR A 826 -4.96 18.25 -38.51
CA THR A 826 -4.01 17.19 -38.90
C THR A 826 -4.51 15.84 -38.42
N GLY A 827 -4.99 15.77 -37.18
CA GLY A 827 -5.75 14.67 -36.61
C GLY A 827 -6.83 14.08 -37.52
N SER A 828 -7.73 14.95 -37.98
CA SER A 828 -8.85 14.57 -38.85
C SER A 828 -8.40 14.12 -40.25
N VAL A 829 -7.27 14.62 -40.75
CA VAL A 829 -6.71 14.24 -42.07
C VAL A 829 -6.01 12.88 -41.97
N VAL A 830 -5.18 12.69 -40.94
CA VAL A 830 -4.44 11.46 -40.67
C VAL A 830 -5.41 10.31 -40.40
N LEU A 831 -6.41 10.46 -39.52
CA LEU A 831 -7.40 9.42 -39.23
C LEU A 831 -8.18 8.95 -40.47
N LYS A 832 -8.54 9.86 -41.39
CA LYS A 832 -9.21 9.50 -42.66
C LYS A 832 -8.29 8.70 -43.59
N GLN A 833 -7.01 9.06 -43.62
CA GLN A 833 -6.01 8.37 -44.40
C GLN A 833 -5.75 6.97 -43.84
N ASP A 834 -5.52 6.84 -42.53
CA ASP A 834 -5.31 5.57 -41.85
C ASP A 834 -6.51 4.64 -42.06
N GLY A 835 -7.73 5.15 -41.86
CA GLY A 835 -8.96 4.39 -42.13
C GLY A 835 -9.06 3.90 -43.58
N THR A 836 -8.55 4.66 -44.55
CA THR A 836 -8.49 4.23 -45.96
C THR A 836 -7.44 3.14 -46.18
N GLN A 837 -6.29 3.25 -45.53
CA GLN A 837 -5.17 2.31 -45.67
C GLN A 837 -5.46 0.98 -44.97
N ILE A 838 -5.95 1.03 -43.73
CA ILE A 838 -6.40 -0.13 -42.94
C ILE A 838 -7.45 -0.93 -43.74
N LYS A 839 -8.43 -0.24 -44.34
CA LYS A 839 -9.45 -0.88 -45.19
C LYS A 839 -8.88 -1.51 -46.46
N ALA A 840 -7.79 -0.96 -47.00
CA ALA A 840 -7.15 -1.45 -48.22
C ALA A 840 -6.23 -2.67 -47.98
N LEU A 841 -5.99 -3.06 -46.73
CA LEU A 841 -5.16 -4.22 -46.41
C LEU A 841 -5.71 -5.52 -47.05
N PRO A 842 -4.85 -6.41 -47.59
CA PRO A 842 -5.31 -7.61 -48.28
C PRO A 842 -6.09 -8.57 -47.37
N SER A 843 -7.36 -8.80 -47.70
CA SER A 843 -8.25 -9.69 -46.92
C SER A 843 -7.77 -11.14 -46.82
N SER A 844 -6.94 -11.60 -47.76
CA SER A 844 -6.32 -12.94 -47.72
C SER A 844 -5.28 -13.10 -46.60
N GLN A 845 -4.90 -12.02 -45.93
CA GLN A 845 -3.81 -11.97 -44.94
C GLN A 845 -4.22 -11.30 -43.62
N THR A 846 -5.35 -10.58 -43.59
CA THR A 846 -5.87 -9.94 -42.36
C THR A 846 -7.03 -10.68 -41.70
N GLY A 847 -7.64 -11.66 -42.38
CA GLY A 847 -8.76 -12.42 -41.83
C GLY A 847 -9.94 -11.51 -41.46
N ALA A 848 -10.40 -11.57 -40.21
CA ALA A 848 -11.31 -10.55 -39.65
C ALA A 848 -10.50 -9.38 -39.08
N LEU A 849 -10.71 -8.19 -39.64
CA LEU A 849 -10.06 -6.93 -39.26
C LEU A 849 -10.99 -6.10 -38.37
N SER A 850 -10.44 -5.51 -37.31
CA SER A 850 -11.09 -4.50 -36.48
C SER A 850 -10.11 -3.38 -36.14
N LEU A 851 -10.65 -2.30 -35.59
CA LEU A 851 -9.93 -1.17 -35.05
C LEU A 851 -10.16 -1.10 -33.53
N GLN A 852 -9.09 -0.92 -32.74
CA GLN A 852 -9.15 -0.52 -31.34
C GLN A 852 -8.46 0.83 -31.22
N THR A 853 -9.13 1.80 -30.60
CA THR A 853 -8.48 3.05 -30.16
C THR A 853 -8.31 3.04 -28.64
N MET A 854 -7.38 3.84 -28.10
CA MET A 854 -7.05 3.82 -26.67
C MET A 854 -7.54 5.06 -25.90
N GLY A 855 -7.84 6.17 -26.59
CA GLY A 855 -8.36 7.42 -26.06
C GLY A 855 -7.82 8.64 -26.83
N ASP A 856 -8.15 9.85 -26.38
CA ASP A 856 -7.73 11.14 -26.94
C ASP A 856 -7.94 11.28 -28.48
N MET A 857 -8.90 10.52 -29.01
CA MET A 857 -9.33 10.55 -30.39
C MET A 857 -10.13 11.82 -30.70
N SER A 858 -10.76 12.40 -29.69
CA SER A 858 -11.49 13.65 -29.74
C SER A 858 -10.81 14.70 -28.87
N ASP A 859 -10.69 15.93 -29.37
CA ASP A 859 -9.98 16.99 -28.62
C ASP A 859 -10.68 17.40 -27.32
N THR A 860 -12.01 17.20 -27.24
CA THR A 860 -12.81 17.44 -26.02
C THR A 860 -13.97 16.45 -25.88
N GLY A 861 -14.47 16.29 -24.65
CA GLY A 861 -15.68 15.54 -24.29
C GLY A 861 -17.02 16.17 -24.70
N SER A 862 -17.00 17.21 -25.55
CA SER A 862 -18.22 17.83 -26.03
C SER A 862 -18.98 16.91 -27.00
N THR A 863 -20.31 16.89 -26.92
CA THR A 863 -21.14 16.04 -27.80
C THR A 863 -20.87 16.30 -29.29
N ALA A 864 -20.52 17.53 -29.66
CA ALA A 864 -20.20 17.89 -31.04
C ALA A 864 -18.92 17.19 -31.53
N ASN A 865 -17.83 17.26 -30.76
CA ASN A 865 -16.57 16.61 -31.10
C ASN A 865 -16.70 15.09 -31.09
N LEU A 866 -17.34 14.51 -30.07
CA LEU A 866 -17.56 13.06 -30.00
C LEU A 866 -18.44 12.52 -31.15
N THR A 867 -19.47 13.28 -31.56
CA THR A 867 -20.30 12.90 -32.73
C THR A 867 -19.50 12.98 -34.03
N TYR A 868 -18.61 13.97 -34.14
CA TYR A 868 -17.74 14.11 -35.30
C TYR A 868 -16.73 12.96 -35.38
N LEU A 869 -16.05 12.64 -34.28
CA LEU A 869 -15.17 11.47 -34.18
C LEU A 869 -15.89 10.19 -34.62
N LYS A 870 -17.09 9.94 -34.06
CA LYS A 870 -17.90 8.77 -34.44
C LYS A 870 -18.16 8.72 -35.95
N SER A 871 -18.43 9.86 -36.58
CA SER A 871 -18.65 9.92 -38.03
C SER A 871 -17.40 9.57 -38.86
N LEU A 872 -16.20 9.88 -38.36
CA LEU A 872 -14.93 9.52 -39.00
C LEU A 872 -14.67 8.01 -38.88
N LEU A 873 -14.86 7.45 -37.69
CA LEU A 873 -14.72 6.01 -37.42
C LEU A 873 -15.72 5.19 -38.24
N ASP A 874 -17.00 5.59 -38.27
CA ASP A 874 -18.03 4.97 -39.13
C ASP A 874 -17.64 5.05 -40.62
N GLY A 875 -16.98 6.14 -41.04
CA GLY A 875 -16.51 6.39 -42.40
C GLY A 875 -15.43 5.42 -42.88
N THR A 876 -14.65 4.82 -41.98
CA THR A 876 -13.66 3.79 -42.31
C THR A 876 -14.34 2.55 -42.91
N GLY A 877 -15.53 2.19 -42.39
CA GLY A 877 -16.24 0.96 -42.70
C GLY A 877 -15.57 -0.30 -42.14
N VAL A 878 -14.68 -0.15 -41.15
CA VAL A 878 -14.07 -1.24 -40.37
C VAL A 878 -14.77 -1.27 -38.99
N PRO A 879 -15.10 -2.46 -38.44
CA PRO A 879 -15.61 -2.55 -37.07
C PRO A 879 -14.60 -1.94 -36.08
N TYR A 880 -15.07 -1.11 -35.15
CA TYR A 880 -14.19 -0.43 -34.20
C TYR A 880 -14.68 -0.53 -32.75
N HIS A 881 -13.72 -0.38 -31.84
CA HIS A 881 -13.87 -0.28 -30.40
C HIS A 881 -13.11 0.96 -29.93
N GLU A 882 -13.69 1.71 -29.00
CA GLU A 882 -13.18 3.01 -28.55
C GLU A 882 -12.77 2.96 -27.07
N GLY A 883 -11.57 3.43 -26.75
CA GLY A 883 -11.12 3.71 -25.38
C GLY A 883 -11.48 5.14 -24.96
N VAL A 884 -11.56 5.42 -23.66
CA VAL A 884 -11.76 6.79 -23.16
C VAL A 884 -10.42 7.38 -22.71
N GLY A 885 -10.07 8.55 -23.22
CA GLY A 885 -8.89 9.30 -22.82
C GLY A 885 -9.22 10.56 -22.02
N ASN A 886 -8.18 11.20 -21.48
CA ASN A 886 -8.33 12.39 -20.64
C ASN A 886 -8.89 13.59 -21.43
N HIS A 887 -8.74 13.66 -22.75
CA HIS A 887 -9.34 14.70 -23.58
C HIS A 887 -10.85 14.51 -23.76
N GLU A 888 -11.34 13.28 -23.88
CA GLU A 888 -12.79 12.98 -23.93
C GLU A 888 -13.52 13.30 -22.62
N ILE A 889 -12.79 13.53 -21.53
CA ILE A 889 -13.38 13.94 -20.25
C ILE A 889 -13.24 15.45 -20.00
N THR A 890 -12.46 16.15 -20.82
CA THR A 890 -12.28 17.60 -20.72
C THR A 890 -13.42 18.37 -21.40
N GLN A 891 -13.80 19.50 -20.82
CA GLN A 891 -14.73 20.49 -21.39
C GLN A 891 -16.12 19.95 -21.80
N GLY A 892 -17.07 20.09 -20.88
CA GLY A 892 -18.49 19.80 -21.07
C GLY A 892 -19.24 19.99 -19.76
N ALA A 893 -20.57 20.08 -19.79
CA ALA A 893 -21.36 20.05 -18.55
C ALA A 893 -21.41 18.64 -17.93
N ASP A 894 -21.17 17.60 -18.75
CA ASP A 894 -21.41 16.19 -18.47
C ASP A 894 -20.41 15.32 -19.29
N PRO A 895 -19.21 14.97 -18.76
CA PRO A 895 -18.11 14.39 -19.55
C PRO A 895 -18.22 12.86 -19.76
N GLU A 896 -17.31 12.04 -19.23
CA GLU A 896 -17.13 10.61 -19.54
C GLU A 896 -18.39 9.75 -19.34
N ASN A 897 -18.99 9.77 -18.15
CA ASN A 897 -20.09 8.90 -17.75
C ASN A 897 -21.45 9.31 -18.33
N LYS A 898 -21.46 10.26 -19.27
CA LYS A 898 -22.65 10.74 -19.97
C LYS A 898 -22.40 10.95 -21.44
N ASN A 899 -21.64 11.98 -21.83
CA ASN A 899 -21.47 12.33 -23.25
C ASN A 899 -20.79 11.20 -24.01
N TRP A 900 -19.62 10.75 -23.54
CA TRP A 900 -18.86 9.68 -24.18
C TRP A 900 -19.63 8.36 -24.18
N THR A 901 -20.12 7.95 -23.01
CA THR A 901 -20.85 6.67 -22.86
C THR A 901 -22.14 6.60 -23.68
N SER A 902 -22.79 7.74 -23.97
CA SER A 902 -23.98 7.79 -24.83
C SER A 902 -23.70 7.41 -26.30
N LEU A 903 -22.46 7.51 -26.75
CA LEU A 903 -22.05 7.26 -28.14
C LEU A 903 -21.22 5.98 -28.30
N PHE A 904 -20.40 5.65 -27.31
CA PHE A 904 -19.42 4.55 -27.37
C PHE A 904 -19.69 3.40 -26.40
N GLY A 905 -20.51 3.59 -25.35
CA GLY A 905 -20.92 2.52 -24.44
C GLY A 905 -20.23 2.58 -23.07
N ALA A 906 -19.78 1.43 -22.57
CA ALA A 906 -19.09 1.32 -21.27
C ALA A 906 -17.66 1.88 -21.37
N THR A 907 -17.14 2.50 -20.31
CA THR A 907 -15.78 3.06 -20.30
C THR A 907 -14.71 1.99 -20.14
N HIS A 908 -15.06 0.86 -19.54
CA HIS A 908 -14.28 -0.36 -19.52
C HIS A 908 -15.14 -1.53 -20.03
N TYR A 909 -14.54 -2.44 -20.79
CA TYR A 909 -15.25 -3.57 -21.39
C TYR A 909 -14.30 -4.64 -21.92
N SER A 910 -14.84 -5.82 -22.23
CA SER A 910 -14.09 -6.90 -22.87
C SER A 910 -14.78 -7.44 -24.12
N TYR A 911 -14.00 -7.94 -25.06
CA TYR A 911 -14.50 -8.64 -26.25
C TYR A 911 -13.48 -9.65 -26.78
N THR A 912 -13.95 -10.61 -27.56
CA THR A 912 -13.08 -11.63 -28.19
C THR A 912 -13.02 -11.41 -29.69
N GLN A 913 -11.81 -11.50 -30.23
CA GLN A 913 -11.56 -11.45 -31.67
C GLN A 913 -10.60 -12.57 -32.07
N GLY A 914 -11.12 -13.53 -32.83
CA GLY A 914 -10.35 -14.70 -33.23
C GLY A 914 -9.83 -15.46 -32.01
N ALA A 915 -8.51 -15.51 -31.87
CA ALA A 915 -7.82 -16.18 -30.76
C ALA A 915 -7.31 -15.21 -29.69
N ALA A 916 -7.77 -13.95 -29.70
CA ALA A 916 -7.45 -12.94 -28.70
C ALA A 916 -8.68 -12.56 -27.88
N ASN A 917 -8.48 -12.33 -26.58
CA ASN A 917 -9.40 -11.61 -25.72
C ASN A 917 -8.84 -10.21 -25.48
N ILE A 918 -9.65 -9.17 -25.65
CA ILE A 918 -9.24 -7.77 -25.50
C ILE A 918 -9.97 -7.22 -24.29
N LEU A 919 -9.23 -6.71 -23.32
CA LEU A 919 -9.69 -6.15 -22.05
C LEU A 919 -9.34 -4.67 -22.05
N VAL A 920 -10.33 -3.79 -22.15
CA VAL A 920 -10.15 -2.34 -22.20
C VAL A 920 -10.50 -1.76 -20.84
N THR A 921 -9.55 -1.08 -20.20
CA THR A 921 -9.68 -0.36 -18.94
C THR A 921 -9.85 1.14 -19.15
N ASP A 922 -10.52 1.81 -18.23
CA ASP A 922 -10.60 3.26 -18.17
C ASP A 922 -9.46 3.78 -17.29
N SER A 923 -8.55 4.55 -17.89
CA SER A 923 -7.49 5.28 -17.20
C SER A 923 -7.48 6.77 -17.55
N SER A 924 -8.62 7.32 -17.95
CA SER A 924 -8.77 8.71 -18.40
C SER A 924 -8.47 9.75 -17.31
N HIS A 925 -8.44 9.38 -16.03
CA HIS A 925 -7.96 10.23 -14.93
C HIS A 925 -6.49 9.95 -14.57
N ILE A 926 -5.68 9.56 -15.57
CA ILE A 926 -4.25 9.30 -15.44
C ILE A 926 -3.97 8.14 -14.46
N GLY A 927 -4.73 7.06 -14.58
CA GLY A 927 -4.63 5.85 -13.75
C GLY A 927 -5.98 5.12 -13.69
N ILE A 928 -6.00 3.84 -13.34
CA ILE A 928 -7.24 3.04 -13.26
C ILE A 928 -7.98 3.34 -11.95
N LEU A 929 -7.25 3.39 -10.82
CA LEU A 929 -7.81 3.78 -9.52
C LEU A 929 -8.46 5.17 -9.53
N PRO A 930 -7.82 6.24 -10.03
CA PRO A 930 -8.45 7.56 -10.10
C PRO A 930 -9.65 7.61 -11.06
N SER A 931 -9.72 6.72 -12.06
CA SER A 931 -10.87 6.59 -12.97
C SER A 931 -12.07 5.85 -12.38
N ASP A 932 -11.89 4.98 -11.37
CA ASP A 932 -12.95 4.14 -10.79
C ASP A 932 -14.22 4.91 -10.34
N PRO A 933 -14.15 6.10 -9.73
CA PRO A 933 -15.34 6.88 -9.34
C PRO A 933 -16.24 7.28 -10.52
N TYR A 934 -15.72 7.25 -11.75
CA TYR A 934 -16.38 7.74 -12.95
C TYR A 934 -16.74 6.64 -13.95
N GLN A 935 -16.31 5.41 -13.68
CA GLN A 935 -16.49 4.28 -14.58
C GLN A 935 -17.97 4.02 -14.95
N VAL A 936 -18.18 3.47 -16.15
CA VAL A 936 -19.49 2.98 -16.59
C VAL A 936 -19.35 1.55 -17.12
N PRO A 937 -20.19 0.59 -16.67
CA PRO A 937 -21.41 0.75 -15.87
C PRO A 937 -21.20 1.20 -14.42
N ALA A 938 -22.01 2.16 -13.96
CA ALA A 938 -21.98 2.58 -12.56
C ALA A 938 -22.48 1.43 -11.67
N GLY A 939 -21.63 0.99 -10.73
CA GLY A 939 -21.92 -0.12 -9.82
C GLY A 939 -21.29 -1.46 -10.19
N ASP A 940 -20.50 -1.51 -11.27
CA ASP A 940 -19.53 -2.59 -11.48
C ASP A 940 -18.49 -2.60 -10.34
N PRO A 941 -17.84 -3.75 -10.07
CA PRO A 941 -16.76 -3.79 -9.08
C PRO A 941 -15.62 -2.86 -9.49
N PRO A 942 -14.75 -2.44 -8.56
CA PRO A 942 -13.53 -1.69 -8.87
C PRO A 942 -12.79 -2.28 -10.07
N GLN A 943 -12.27 -1.46 -10.99
CA GLN A 943 -11.83 -1.94 -12.30
C GLN A 943 -10.71 -2.99 -12.22
N TYR A 944 -9.82 -2.92 -11.23
CA TYR A 944 -8.82 -3.97 -11.01
C TYR A 944 -9.45 -5.33 -10.66
N GLN A 945 -10.51 -5.33 -9.84
CA GLN A 945 -11.24 -6.56 -9.54
C GLN A 945 -11.96 -7.07 -10.79
N TRP A 946 -12.58 -6.18 -11.57
CA TRP A 946 -13.15 -6.55 -12.88
C TRP A 946 -12.10 -7.14 -13.82
N LEU A 947 -10.92 -6.54 -13.92
CA LEU A 947 -9.82 -7.00 -14.78
C LEU A 947 -9.34 -8.39 -14.36
N ALA A 948 -9.14 -8.62 -13.05
CA ALA A 948 -8.79 -9.92 -12.50
C ALA A 948 -9.85 -11.00 -12.81
N ASP A 949 -11.14 -10.63 -12.74
CA ASP A 949 -12.24 -11.52 -13.10
C ASP A 949 -12.24 -11.84 -14.60
N GLN A 950 -11.99 -10.86 -15.48
CA GLN A 950 -11.87 -11.07 -16.93
C GLN A 950 -10.69 -11.97 -17.29
N LEU A 951 -9.53 -11.75 -16.66
CA LEU A 951 -8.34 -12.59 -16.82
C LEU A 951 -8.63 -14.04 -16.37
N SER A 952 -9.30 -14.20 -15.23
CA SER A 952 -9.71 -15.53 -14.72
C SER A 952 -10.71 -16.24 -15.64
N ALA A 953 -11.60 -15.47 -16.28
CA ALA A 953 -12.59 -15.97 -17.24
C ALA A 953 -12.02 -16.26 -18.63
N ASN A 954 -10.83 -15.72 -18.96
CA ASN A 954 -10.25 -15.84 -20.29
C ASN A 954 -10.00 -17.30 -20.71
N ARG A 955 -10.28 -17.59 -21.98
CA ARG A 955 -10.03 -18.89 -22.62
C ARG A 955 -9.23 -18.76 -23.92
N SER A 956 -8.88 -17.53 -24.31
CA SER A 956 -8.11 -17.23 -25.51
C SER A 956 -6.62 -17.45 -25.27
N PRO A 957 -5.86 -17.94 -26.26
CA PRO A 957 -4.40 -18.07 -26.15
C PRO A 957 -3.67 -16.73 -26.13
N VAL A 958 -4.31 -15.62 -26.51
CA VAL A 958 -3.75 -14.27 -26.43
C VAL A 958 -4.71 -13.37 -25.65
N VAL A 959 -4.15 -12.51 -24.79
CA VAL A 959 -4.87 -11.43 -24.10
C VAL A 959 -4.20 -10.11 -24.42
N PHE A 960 -5.00 -9.13 -24.84
CA PHE A 960 -4.60 -7.73 -24.86
C PHE A 960 -5.22 -7.03 -23.66
N VAL A 961 -4.40 -6.37 -22.85
CA VAL A 961 -4.86 -5.42 -21.82
C VAL A 961 -4.61 -4.03 -22.38
N VAL A 962 -5.67 -3.26 -22.58
CA VAL A 962 -5.66 -1.98 -23.28
C VAL A 962 -6.02 -0.90 -22.29
N SER A 963 -5.18 0.13 -22.17
CA SER A 963 -5.46 1.31 -21.34
C SER A 963 -5.05 2.57 -22.09
N HIS A 964 -5.67 3.71 -21.79
CA HIS A 964 -5.29 4.98 -22.41
C HIS A 964 -3.86 5.38 -22.04
N VAL A 965 -3.60 5.47 -20.73
CA VAL A 965 -2.33 5.96 -20.18
C VAL A 965 -1.41 4.77 -19.88
N PRO A 966 -0.11 4.82 -20.24
CA PRO A 966 0.81 3.75 -19.90
C PRO A 966 1.14 3.71 -18.41
N ALA A 967 1.35 2.49 -17.89
CA ALA A 967 1.89 2.32 -16.54
C ALA A 967 3.28 2.99 -16.42
N TYR A 968 4.13 2.84 -17.43
CA TYR A 968 5.43 3.49 -17.55
C TYR A 968 5.58 4.11 -18.93
N ASP A 969 5.80 5.42 -18.99
CA ASP A 969 6.05 6.11 -20.25
C ASP A 969 7.43 5.70 -20.79
N PRO A 970 7.51 5.14 -22.01
CA PRO A 970 8.74 4.65 -22.59
C PRO A 970 9.67 5.77 -23.08
N HIS A 971 9.21 7.03 -23.11
CA HIS A 971 9.95 8.15 -23.67
C HIS A 971 10.77 8.90 -22.60
N PRO A 972 11.80 9.67 -22.99
CA PRO A 972 12.71 10.30 -22.04
C PRO A 972 12.07 11.29 -21.06
N GLN A 973 10.92 11.89 -21.38
CA GLN A 973 10.25 12.89 -20.54
C GLN A 973 9.47 12.26 -19.38
N GLN A 974 8.96 11.03 -19.56
CA GLN A 974 8.24 10.27 -18.54
C GLN A 974 7.06 11.01 -17.89
N ASP A 975 6.41 11.93 -18.61
CA ASP A 975 5.34 12.78 -18.10
C ASP A 975 3.94 12.29 -18.48
N SER A 976 3.87 11.21 -19.27
CA SER A 976 2.62 10.68 -19.84
C SER A 976 2.36 9.24 -19.36
N GLN A 977 2.26 9.04 -18.06
CA GLN A 977 2.13 7.74 -17.39
C GLN A 977 1.17 7.81 -16.19
N PHE A 978 0.77 6.67 -15.60
CA PHE A 978 -0.08 6.64 -14.40
C PHE A 978 0.42 7.63 -13.32
N ALA A 979 -0.47 8.36 -12.65
CA ALA A 979 -0.05 9.33 -11.65
C ALA A 979 0.60 8.63 -10.44
N ASP A 980 0.09 7.46 -10.07
CA ASP A 980 0.60 6.64 -8.97
C ASP A 980 1.59 5.58 -9.49
N ARG A 981 2.82 5.59 -8.94
CA ARG A 981 3.89 4.66 -9.35
C ARG A 981 3.74 3.29 -8.69
N TRP A 982 3.15 3.21 -7.50
CA TRP A 982 2.78 1.94 -6.88
C TRP A 982 1.66 1.27 -7.67
N GLU A 983 0.64 2.01 -8.08
CA GLU A 983 -0.42 1.52 -8.96
C GLU A 983 0.18 0.95 -10.26
N ALA A 984 1.08 1.68 -10.92
CA ALA A 984 1.76 1.22 -12.13
C ALA A 984 2.52 -0.11 -11.91
N GLN A 985 3.25 -0.22 -10.81
CA GLN A 985 3.96 -1.44 -10.45
C GLN A 985 2.99 -2.61 -10.20
N MET A 986 1.87 -2.35 -9.53
CA MET A 986 0.85 -3.36 -9.22
C MET A 986 0.08 -3.81 -10.48
N PHE A 987 -0.18 -2.90 -11.42
CA PHE A 987 -0.72 -3.23 -12.74
C PHE A 987 0.18 -4.22 -13.48
N GLU A 988 1.47 -3.90 -13.62
CA GLU A 988 2.42 -4.78 -14.30
C GLU A 988 2.63 -6.10 -13.53
N THR A 989 2.63 -6.05 -12.19
CA THR A 989 2.69 -7.26 -11.35
C THR A 989 1.49 -8.18 -11.60
N LEU A 990 0.27 -7.63 -11.68
CA LEU A 990 -0.96 -8.38 -11.93
C LEU A 990 -0.88 -9.10 -13.29
N VAL A 991 -0.50 -8.37 -14.33
CA VAL A 991 -0.39 -8.89 -15.70
C VAL A 991 0.70 -9.95 -15.82
N GLN A 992 1.89 -9.68 -15.28
CA GLN A 992 3.00 -10.64 -15.25
C GLN A 992 2.61 -11.93 -14.52
N LYS A 993 1.97 -11.80 -13.35
CA LYS A 993 1.52 -12.95 -12.56
C LYS A 993 0.49 -13.79 -13.28
N TYR A 994 -0.43 -13.17 -14.03
CA TYR A 994 -1.35 -13.90 -14.88
C TYR A 994 -0.61 -14.71 -15.94
N GLN A 995 0.34 -14.11 -16.66
CA GLN A 995 1.13 -14.84 -17.67
C GLN A 995 1.95 -15.99 -17.06
N ASP A 996 2.61 -15.76 -15.93
CA ASP A 996 3.43 -16.77 -15.25
C ASP A 996 2.62 -17.98 -14.79
N THR A 997 1.38 -17.74 -14.35
CA THR A 997 0.45 -18.80 -13.91
C THR A 997 -0.32 -19.45 -15.06
N HIS A 998 -0.33 -18.83 -16.24
CA HIS A 998 -1.01 -19.30 -17.44
C HIS A 998 -0.02 -19.46 -18.61
N PRO A 999 0.91 -20.42 -18.57
CA PRO A 999 2.02 -20.54 -19.54
C PRO A 999 1.61 -20.88 -20.98
N HIS A 1000 0.31 -21.05 -21.23
CA HIS A 1000 -0.28 -21.28 -22.56
C HIS A 1000 -1.03 -20.05 -23.10
N THR A 1001 -1.03 -18.95 -22.35
CA THR A 1001 -1.62 -17.69 -22.73
C THR A 1001 -0.52 -16.64 -22.79
N HIS A 1002 -0.52 -15.86 -23.88
CA HIS A 1002 0.38 -14.74 -24.07
C HIS A 1002 -0.35 -13.45 -23.76
N VAL A 1003 0.29 -12.55 -23.02
CA VAL A 1003 -0.28 -11.24 -22.68
C VAL A 1003 0.52 -10.14 -23.36
N ILE A 1004 -0.21 -9.18 -23.93
CA ILE A 1004 0.32 -7.93 -24.49
C ILE A 1004 -0.42 -6.79 -23.81
N THR A 1005 0.30 -5.76 -23.38
CA THR A 1005 -0.29 -4.50 -22.93
C THR A 1005 -0.20 -3.46 -24.06
N LEU A 1006 -1.30 -2.77 -24.34
CA LEU A 1006 -1.40 -1.72 -25.36
C LEU A 1006 -1.82 -0.41 -24.71
N PHE A 1007 -1.08 0.65 -25.04
CA PHE A 1007 -1.27 1.98 -24.49
C PHE A 1007 -1.30 3.04 -25.58
N GLY A 1008 -1.95 4.15 -25.25
CA GLY A 1008 -1.98 5.41 -25.98
C GLY A 1008 -1.23 6.51 -25.22
N HIS A 1009 -1.74 7.74 -25.29
CA HIS A 1009 -1.41 8.96 -24.51
C HIS A 1009 0.03 9.49 -24.61
N ALA A 1010 1.05 8.61 -24.62
CA ALA A 1010 2.46 8.95 -24.68
C ALA A 1010 2.95 9.24 -26.12
N ARG A 1011 2.04 9.33 -27.10
CA ARG A 1011 2.25 9.83 -28.48
C ARG A 1011 3.51 9.36 -29.19
N GLY A 1012 3.40 8.22 -29.88
CA GLY A 1012 4.47 7.66 -30.69
C GLY A 1012 4.35 6.15 -30.88
N TRP A 1013 5.45 5.52 -31.28
CA TRP A 1013 5.60 4.06 -31.27
C TRP A 1013 6.73 3.65 -30.32
N ALA A 1014 6.42 2.80 -29.36
CA ALA A 1014 7.43 2.13 -28.55
C ALA A 1014 7.02 0.70 -28.24
N GLU A 1015 8.02 -0.18 -28.17
CA GLU A 1015 7.86 -1.56 -27.74
C GLU A 1015 8.93 -1.88 -26.67
N ASN A 1016 8.47 -2.24 -25.48
CA ASN A 1016 9.32 -2.65 -24.38
C ASN A 1016 8.87 -4.00 -23.81
N LEU A 1017 9.80 -4.75 -23.21
CA LEU A 1017 9.48 -5.95 -22.43
C LEU A 1017 9.61 -5.61 -20.95
N LEU A 1018 8.54 -5.10 -20.33
CA LEU A 1018 8.65 -4.52 -18.98
C LEU A 1018 8.53 -5.57 -17.88
N ASP A 1019 9.45 -5.53 -16.92
CA ASP A 1019 9.23 -6.14 -15.62
C ASP A 1019 8.29 -5.28 -14.76
N PRO A 1020 7.79 -5.77 -13.62
CA PRO A 1020 6.87 -5.00 -12.80
C PRO A 1020 7.39 -3.66 -12.29
N THR A 1021 8.70 -3.39 -12.33
CA THR A 1021 9.30 -2.12 -11.90
C THR A 1021 9.48 -1.13 -13.04
N GLY A 1022 8.97 -1.45 -14.24
CA GLY A 1022 9.10 -0.60 -15.42
C GLY A 1022 10.45 -0.71 -16.13
N HIS A 1023 11.26 -1.73 -15.82
CA HIS A 1023 12.54 -1.94 -16.51
C HIS A 1023 12.38 -2.89 -17.70
N ASN A 1024 13.06 -2.58 -18.80
CA ASN A 1024 13.07 -3.44 -19.98
C ASN A 1024 13.96 -4.69 -19.73
N THR A 1025 13.34 -5.87 -19.73
CA THR A 1025 13.98 -7.16 -19.49
C THR A 1025 13.46 -8.24 -20.44
N ALA A 1026 14.31 -9.20 -20.82
CA ALA A 1026 13.90 -10.28 -21.73
C ALA A 1026 12.78 -11.21 -21.18
N GLY A 1027 12.43 -11.09 -19.89
CA GLY A 1027 11.35 -11.86 -19.26
C GLY A 1027 10.08 -11.05 -18.98
N GLY A 1028 10.07 -9.76 -19.32
CA GLY A 1028 8.96 -8.85 -19.08
C GLY A 1028 7.77 -9.06 -20.02
N ILE A 1029 6.69 -8.32 -19.75
CA ILE A 1029 5.49 -8.30 -20.58
C ILE A 1029 5.70 -7.37 -21.78
N PRO A 1030 5.37 -7.80 -23.00
CA PRO A 1030 5.33 -6.91 -24.16
C PRO A 1030 4.34 -5.77 -23.94
N ASN A 1031 4.90 -4.58 -23.84
CA ASN A 1031 4.23 -3.33 -23.57
C ASN A 1031 4.44 -2.41 -24.78
N PHE A 1032 3.34 -2.04 -25.42
CA PHE A 1032 3.35 -1.19 -26.61
C PHE A 1032 2.68 0.14 -26.31
N VAL A 1033 3.38 1.25 -26.58
CA VAL A 1033 2.73 2.53 -26.85
C VAL A 1033 2.53 2.59 -28.37
N VAL A 1034 1.27 2.76 -28.77
CA VAL A 1034 0.90 2.77 -30.19
C VAL A 1034 0.24 4.08 -30.52
N ALA A 1035 0.64 4.60 -31.68
CA ALA A 1035 0.03 5.68 -32.43
C ALA A 1035 0.07 7.08 -31.83
N ASP A 1036 0.09 8.00 -32.79
CA ASP A 1036 -0.19 9.40 -32.67
C ASP A 1036 -0.92 9.74 -33.98
N ALA A 1037 -2.24 9.86 -33.95
CA ALA A 1037 -3.04 10.02 -35.15
C ALA A 1037 -3.18 11.49 -35.57
N GLY A 1038 -2.19 12.35 -35.27
CA GLY A 1038 -2.04 13.67 -35.89
C GLY A 1038 -1.77 14.82 -34.93
N VAL A 1039 -1.05 14.57 -33.84
CA VAL A 1039 -0.62 15.52 -32.80
C VAL A 1039 0.91 15.50 -32.69
N GLU A 1040 1.54 16.44 -31.99
CA GLU A 1040 2.99 16.42 -31.85
C GLU A 1040 3.44 15.28 -30.92
N ALA A 1041 4.24 14.35 -31.45
CA ALA A 1041 4.79 13.21 -30.73
C ALA A 1041 5.78 13.63 -29.63
N TYR A 1042 5.80 12.89 -28.51
CA TYR A 1042 6.74 13.14 -27.42
C TYR A 1042 8.15 12.58 -27.69
N ALA A 1043 8.24 11.60 -28.58
CA ALA A 1043 9.51 11.01 -29.01
C ALA A 1043 10.12 11.75 -30.23
N PRO A 1044 11.46 11.70 -30.41
CA PRO A 1044 12.08 12.01 -31.68
C PRO A 1044 11.57 11.08 -32.81
N PRO A 1045 11.47 11.54 -34.09
CA PRO A 1045 11.02 10.68 -35.20
C PRO A 1045 11.87 9.43 -35.46
N ALA A 1046 13.15 9.44 -35.08
CA ALA A 1046 14.02 8.27 -35.17
C ALA A 1046 13.78 7.23 -34.07
N GLU A 1047 13.00 7.60 -33.05
CA GLU A 1047 12.69 6.79 -31.86
C GLU A 1047 11.20 6.47 -31.77
N GLY A 1048 10.46 6.53 -32.89
CA GLY A 1048 9.02 6.23 -32.94
C GLY A 1048 8.11 7.46 -32.94
N GLY A 1049 8.65 8.68 -32.87
CA GLY A 1049 7.88 9.93 -32.84
C GLY A 1049 7.33 10.36 -34.20
N PHE A 1050 6.39 9.60 -34.75
CA PHE A 1050 5.73 9.88 -36.02
C PHE A 1050 4.31 9.33 -36.03
N TYR A 1051 3.46 9.88 -36.91
CA TYR A 1051 2.09 9.38 -37.04
C TYR A 1051 2.09 7.93 -37.50
N ASN A 1052 1.39 7.07 -36.76
CA ASN A 1052 1.43 5.64 -37.00
C ASN A 1052 0.15 4.94 -36.53
N TYR A 1053 -0.05 3.72 -37.02
CA TYR A 1053 -0.97 2.75 -36.43
C TYR A 1053 -0.28 1.37 -36.33
N GLY A 1054 -0.60 0.63 -35.29
CA GLY A 1054 -0.11 -0.73 -35.08
C GLY A 1054 -1.01 -1.77 -35.75
N LEU A 1055 -0.42 -2.80 -36.36
CA LEU A 1055 -1.16 -3.98 -36.80
C LEU A 1055 -0.71 -5.18 -35.97
N PHE A 1056 -1.66 -5.87 -35.32
CA PHE A 1056 -1.43 -7.09 -34.54
C PHE A 1056 -2.24 -8.23 -35.15
N HIS A 1057 -1.55 -9.15 -35.82
CA HIS A 1057 -2.12 -10.32 -36.47
C HIS A 1057 -2.00 -11.55 -35.59
N VAL A 1058 -3.14 -11.99 -35.04
CA VAL A 1058 -3.23 -13.09 -34.08
C VAL A 1058 -3.62 -14.38 -34.79
N LEU A 1059 -2.74 -15.37 -34.73
CA LEU A 1059 -2.96 -16.68 -35.33
C LEU A 1059 -3.72 -17.61 -34.37
N PRO A 1060 -4.44 -18.63 -34.90
CA PRO A 1060 -5.21 -19.56 -34.06
C PRO A 1060 -4.40 -20.35 -33.03
N ASN A 1061 -3.07 -20.44 -33.22
CA ASN A 1061 -2.16 -21.12 -32.29
C ASN A 1061 -1.64 -20.20 -31.16
N GLY A 1062 -1.99 -18.91 -31.16
CA GLY A 1062 -1.52 -17.93 -30.18
C GLY A 1062 -0.29 -17.13 -30.62
N ASP A 1063 0.36 -17.47 -31.74
CA ASP A 1063 1.44 -16.63 -32.28
C ASP A 1063 0.86 -15.27 -32.74
N VAL A 1064 1.55 -14.18 -32.42
CA VAL A 1064 1.22 -12.82 -32.82
C VAL A 1064 2.30 -12.29 -33.75
N GLN A 1065 1.90 -11.80 -34.92
CA GLN A 1065 2.78 -11.06 -35.82
C GLN A 1065 2.37 -9.60 -35.80
N PHE A 1066 3.31 -8.67 -35.72
CA PHE A 1066 2.97 -7.24 -35.66
C PHE A 1066 3.83 -6.38 -36.58
N ALA A 1067 3.33 -5.19 -36.89
CA ALA A 1067 3.99 -4.18 -37.70
C ALA A 1067 3.58 -2.77 -37.22
N ALA A 1068 4.52 -1.84 -37.22
CA ALA A 1068 4.29 -0.43 -36.93
C ALA A 1068 4.22 0.36 -38.25
N ILE A 1069 3.03 0.82 -38.62
CA ILE A 1069 2.80 1.40 -39.94
C ILE A 1069 2.85 2.92 -39.84
N PRO A 1070 3.86 3.60 -40.43
CA PRO A 1070 3.89 5.06 -40.45
C PRO A 1070 2.86 5.60 -41.45
N THR A 1071 2.14 6.65 -41.08
CA THR A 1071 1.20 7.33 -41.96
C THR A 1071 1.94 8.34 -42.84
N LEU A 1072 2.06 8.03 -44.14
CA LEU A 1072 2.92 8.80 -45.06
C LEU A 1072 2.14 9.40 -46.24
N ALA A 1073 2.50 10.63 -46.62
CA ALA A 1073 2.11 11.24 -47.88
C ALA A 1073 3.10 10.92 -49.02
N GLY A 1074 4.37 10.61 -48.71
CA GLY A 1074 5.41 10.33 -49.69
C GLY A 1074 6.71 9.82 -49.08
N ILE A 1075 7.57 9.20 -49.90
CA ILE A 1075 8.91 8.74 -49.50
C ILE A 1075 9.96 9.22 -50.52
N THR A 1076 11.06 9.77 -50.01
CA THR A 1076 12.25 10.13 -50.80
C THR A 1076 13.41 9.21 -50.45
N VAL A 1077 14.05 8.63 -51.45
CA VAL A 1077 15.25 7.77 -51.28
C VAL A 1077 16.51 8.57 -51.59
N SER A 1078 17.48 8.53 -50.68
CA SER A 1078 18.81 9.10 -50.84
C SER A 1078 19.84 8.01 -51.09
N SER A 1079 20.75 8.25 -52.04
CA SER A 1079 21.89 7.39 -52.32
C SER A 1079 23.19 8.19 -52.27
N PRO A 1080 24.22 7.76 -51.52
CA PRO A 1080 25.56 8.36 -51.55
C PRO A 1080 26.20 8.32 -52.94
N ALA A 1081 25.84 7.35 -53.78
CA ALA A 1081 26.34 7.20 -55.13
C ALA A 1081 25.27 6.63 -56.06
N SER A 1082 25.02 7.31 -57.19
CA SER A 1082 24.14 6.80 -58.25
C SER A 1082 24.85 5.81 -59.19
N THR A 1083 26.18 5.67 -59.06
CA THR A 1083 27.00 4.75 -59.85
C THR A 1083 27.94 3.96 -58.93
N LEU A 1084 27.94 2.64 -59.07
CA LEU A 1084 28.79 1.71 -58.32
C LEU A 1084 29.64 0.87 -59.30
N GLN A 1085 30.79 0.39 -58.87
CA GLN A 1085 31.50 -0.68 -59.57
C GLN A 1085 31.03 -2.06 -59.08
N ALA A 1086 31.05 -3.06 -59.95
CA ALA A 1086 30.77 -4.44 -59.54
C ALA A 1086 31.68 -4.85 -58.36
N GLY A 1087 31.08 -5.37 -57.28
CA GLY A 1087 31.74 -5.70 -56.02
C GLY A 1087 31.73 -4.58 -54.97
N GLN A 1088 31.23 -3.38 -55.28
CA GLN A 1088 31.04 -2.31 -54.29
C GLN A 1088 29.72 -2.45 -53.53
N SER A 1089 29.69 -1.91 -52.32
CA SER A 1089 28.49 -1.75 -51.51
C SER A 1089 28.24 -0.28 -51.17
N THR A 1090 26.98 0.07 -50.97
CA THR A 1090 26.56 1.39 -50.48
C THR A 1090 25.37 1.24 -49.54
N GLN A 1091 25.20 2.19 -48.64
CA GLN A 1091 24.02 2.29 -47.78
C GLN A 1091 23.01 3.26 -48.41
N LEU A 1092 21.78 2.83 -48.64
CA LEU A 1092 20.69 3.75 -48.99
C LEU A 1092 20.01 4.22 -47.71
N THR A 1093 19.43 5.42 -47.75
CA THR A 1093 18.54 5.91 -46.69
C THR A 1093 17.25 6.42 -47.32
N ALA A 1094 16.17 6.44 -46.55
CA ALA A 1094 14.90 6.97 -47.00
C ALA A 1094 14.25 7.84 -45.91
N THR A 1095 13.54 8.85 -46.36
CA THR A 1095 12.80 9.78 -45.50
C THR A 1095 11.39 9.94 -46.05
N GLY A 1096 10.41 9.66 -45.21
CA GLY A 1096 9.00 9.89 -45.45
C GLY A 1096 8.56 11.27 -45.00
N THR A 1097 7.45 11.74 -45.55
CA THR A 1097 6.74 12.94 -45.10
C THR A 1097 5.32 12.57 -44.71
N THR A 1098 4.85 13.00 -43.54
CA THR A 1098 3.46 12.75 -43.12
C THR A 1098 2.44 13.62 -43.87
N PRO A 1099 1.15 13.25 -43.87
CA PRO A 1099 0.07 14.16 -44.25
C PRO A 1099 0.01 15.37 -43.32
N THR A 1100 -0.57 16.47 -43.80
CA THR A 1100 -0.72 17.72 -43.02
C THR A 1100 -2.14 18.23 -43.08
N GLY A 1101 -2.64 18.67 -41.93
CA GLY A 1101 -3.81 19.53 -41.82
C GLY A 1101 -3.45 21.01 -41.91
N ASP A 1102 -4.38 21.85 -41.45
CA ASP A 1102 -4.24 23.30 -41.44
C ASP A 1102 -3.57 23.84 -40.14
N ASP A 1103 -3.32 22.97 -39.15
CA ASP A 1103 -2.85 23.27 -37.79
C ASP A 1103 -1.40 22.84 -37.48
N LEU A 1104 -0.89 21.75 -38.09
CA LEU A 1104 0.48 21.25 -37.87
C LEU A 1104 1.27 21.04 -39.18
N PRO A 1105 2.60 21.23 -39.16
CA PRO A 1105 3.47 20.99 -40.31
C PRO A 1105 3.71 19.49 -40.57
N ALA A 1106 4.22 19.15 -41.76
CA ALA A 1106 4.59 17.78 -42.12
C ALA A 1106 5.80 17.32 -41.29
N LEU A 1107 5.70 16.13 -40.71
CA LEU A 1107 6.82 15.48 -40.03
C LEU A 1107 7.72 14.77 -41.03
N SER A 1108 9.02 14.79 -40.75
CA SER A 1108 10.03 14.05 -41.49
C SER A 1108 10.31 12.73 -40.79
N VAL A 1109 9.89 11.62 -41.39
CA VAL A 1109 9.96 10.29 -40.78
C VAL A 1109 11.13 9.50 -41.38
N PRO A 1110 12.14 9.09 -40.60
CA PRO A 1110 13.13 8.11 -41.07
C PRO A 1110 12.41 6.81 -41.45
N ILE A 1111 12.61 6.32 -42.68
CA ILE A 1111 12.08 5.00 -43.08
C ILE A 1111 13.11 3.94 -42.70
N ALA A 1112 13.07 3.59 -41.43
CA ALA A 1112 13.86 2.59 -40.72
C ALA A 1112 13.07 2.15 -39.48
N ASP A 1113 13.43 1.02 -38.86
CA ASP A 1113 12.79 0.53 -37.64
C ASP A 1113 12.66 1.66 -36.60
N PRO A 1114 11.50 1.81 -35.95
CA PRO A 1114 10.38 0.86 -35.94
C PRO A 1114 9.43 0.98 -37.14
N ALA A 1115 9.55 2.00 -37.98
CA ALA A 1115 8.68 2.20 -39.14
C ALA A 1115 8.80 1.02 -40.12
N SER A 1116 7.75 0.20 -40.24
CA SER A 1116 7.78 -1.04 -41.03
C SER A 1116 7.93 -0.76 -42.51
N HIS A 1117 8.95 -1.33 -43.15
CA HIS A 1117 9.33 -0.97 -44.51
C HIS A 1117 10.10 -2.08 -45.24
N VAL A 1118 9.96 -2.15 -46.56
CA VAL A 1118 10.66 -3.18 -47.35
C VAL A 1118 11.43 -2.57 -48.50
N TRP A 1119 12.74 -2.82 -48.52
CA TRP A 1119 13.59 -2.56 -49.67
C TRP A 1119 13.55 -3.69 -50.69
N ARG A 1120 13.45 -3.35 -51.97
CA ARG A 1120 13.45 -4.28 -53.10
C ARG A 1120 14.29 -3.75 -54.26
N SER A 1121 15.01 -4.64 -54.92
CA SER A 1121 15.71 -4.35 -56.17
C SER A 1121 14.91 -4.86 -57.36
N SER A 1122 14.78 -4.05 -58.41
CA SER A 1122 14.14 -4.46 -59.67
C SER A 1122 14.95 -5.51 -60.43
N ASP A 1123 16.27 -5.61 -60.15
CA ASP A 1123 17.16 -6.63 -60.72
C ASP A 1123 18.26 -7.03 -59.71
N PRO A 1124 18.01 -8.05 -58.87
CA PRO A 1124 19.00 -8.60 -57.94
C PRO A 1124 20.28 -9.13 -58.60
N HIS A 1125 20.27 -9.44 -59.91
CA HIS A 1125 21.50 -9.82 -60.61
C HIS A 1125 22.42 -8.62 -60.86
N VAL A 1126 21.89 -7.40 -60.92
CA VAL A 1126 22.68 -6.17 -61.03
C VAL A 1126 23.09 -5.67 -59.65
N ALA A 1127 22.13 -5.54 -58.72
CA ALA A 1127 22.39 -5.14 -57.35
C ALA A 1127 21.36 -5.77 -56.40
N THR A 1128 21.80 -6.41 -55.33
CA THR A 1128 20.94 -6.85 -54.23
C THR A 1128 20.80 -5.74 -53.21
N VAL A 1129 19.65 -5.65 -52.55
CA VAL A 1129 19.43 -4.77 -51.40
C VAL A 1129 18.95 -5.62 -50.23
N ASP A 1130 19.48 -5.36 -49.05
CA ASP A 1130 18.97 -5.92 -47.82
C ASP A 1130 17.57 -5.34 -47.53
N PRO A 1131 16.55 -6.19 -47.30
CA PRO A 1131 15.16 -5.75 -47.26
C PRO A 1131 14.82 -4.85 -46.07
N VAL A 1132 15.63 -4.86 -45.01
CA VAL A 1132 15.45 -4.07 -43.78
C VAL A 1132 16.40 -2.89 -43.83
N THR A 1133 17.70 -3.13 -43.84
CA THR A 1133 18.69 -2.07 -43.65
C THR A 1133 18.82 -1.15 -44.85
N GLY A 1134 18.40 -1.54 -46.07
CA GLY A 1134 18.65 -0.79 -47.29
C GLY A 1134 20.11 -0.88 -47.79
N ALA A 1135 20.92 -1.79 -47.23
CA ALA A 1135 22.30 -2.03 -47.64
C ALA A 1135 22.33 -2.66 -49.04
N VAL A 1136 23.00 -2.02 -49.99
CA VAL A 1136 23.09 -2.47 -51.38
C VAL A 1136 24.45 -3.10 -51.68
N HIS A 1137 24.47 -4.22 -52.39
CA HIS A 1137 25.67 -4.82 -52.96
C HIS A 1137 25.54 -4.96 -54.49
N ALA A 1138 26.48 -4.36 -55.22
CA ALA A 1138 26.52 -4.36 -56.68
C ALA A 1138 27.24 -5.61 -57.22
N TRP A 1139 26.62 -6.31 -58.18
CA TRP A 1139 27.11 -7.59 -58.71
C TRP A 1139 27.59 -7.50 -60.14
N HIS A 1140 26.76 -6.99 -61.04
CA HIS A 1140 27.01 -7.01 -62.48
C HIS A 1140 26.68 -5.68 -63.12
N ALA A 1141 27.42 -5.33 -64.17
CA ALA A 1141 27.19 -4.10 -64.88
C ALA A 1141 25.77 -4.05 -65.48
N GLY A 1142 25.06 -2.96 -65.24
CA GLY A 1142 23.65 -2.82 -65.57
C GLY A 1142 23.02 -1.69 -64.77
N THR A 1143 21.70 -1.59 -64.81
CA THR A 1143 20.93 -0.63 -64.00
C THR A 1143 19.88 -1.37 -63.19
N ALA A 1144 19.81 -1.10 -61.89
CA ALA A 1144 18.77 -1.60 -61.01
C ALA A 1144 18.08 -0.43 -60.33
N THR A 1145 16.75 -0.45 -60.28
CA THR A 1145 15.97 0.47 -59.46
C THR A 1145 15.77 -0.18 -58.10
N VAL A 1146 16.21 0.52 -57.06
CA VAL A 1146 16.00 0.11 -55.67
C VAL A 1146 14.84 0.94 -55.12
N THR A 1147 13.83 0.26 -54.61
CA THR A 1147 12.58 0.84 -54.10
C THR A 1147 12.42 0.46 -52.64
N VAL A 1148 12.05 1.42 -51.79
CA VAL A 1148 11.52 1.16 -50.45
C VAL A 1148 10.01 1.38 -50.47
N THR A 1149 9.27 0.51 -49.81
CA THR A 1149 7.82 0.64 -49.64
C THR A 1149 7.48 0.58 -48.16
N SER A 1150 6.68 1.53 -47.69
CA SER A 1150 6.09 1.58 -46.35
C SER A 1150 4.64 2.02 -46.51
N ASP A 1151 3.70 1.32 -45.88
CA ASP A 1151 2.27 1.68 -45.91
C ASP A 1151 1.68 1.88 -47.34
N GLY A 1152 2.12 1.05 -48.29
CA GLY A 1152 1.74 1.17 -49.70
C GLY A 1152 2.32 2.38 -50.45
N ILE A 1153 3.00 3.29 -49.75
CA ILE A 1153 3.75 4.41 -50.32
C ILE A 1153 5.16 3.94 -50.68
N SER A 1154 5.68 4.37 -51.84
CA SER A 1154 6.99 3.93 -52.31
C SER A 1154 7.87 5.09 -52.75
N GLY A 1155 9.15 5.01 -52.40
CA GLY A 1155 10.23 5.85 -52.92
C GLY A 1155 11.25 5.00 -53.66
N SER A 1156 11.93 5.52 -54.68
CA SER A 1156 12.92 4.75 -55.42
C SER A 1156 14.11 5.56 -55.92
N VAL A 1157 15.23 4.88 -56.13
CA VAL A 1157 16.44 5.42 -56.77
C VAL A 1157 16.95 4.43 -57.81
N THR A 1158 17.49 4.93 -58.92
CA THR A 1158 18.14 4.08 -59.93
C THR A 1158 19.65 4.08 -59.73
N LEU A 1159 20.24 2.89 -59.58
CA LEU A 1159 21.67 2.66 -59.46
C LEU A 1159 22.22 2.11 -60.77
N THR A 1160 23.34 2.67 -61.22
CA THR A 1160 24.09 2.16 -62.37
C THR A 1160 25.32 1.41 -61.88
N VAL A 1161 25.42 0.12 -62.19
CA VAL A 1161 26.62 -0.67 -61.91
C VAL A 1161 27.49 -0.70 -63.16
N THR A 1162 28.77 -0.38 -63.00
CA THR A 1162 29.77 -0.39 -64.07
C THR A 1162 30.71 -1.57 -63.92
N LYS A 1163 31.34 -2.00 -65.02
CA LYS A 1163 32.43 -2.98 -64.94
C LYS A 1163 33.61 -2.28 -64.26
N GLY A 1164 34.13 -2.93 -63.22
CA GLY A 1164 35.35 -2.55 -62.50
C GLY A 1164 36.51 -2.25 -63.45
#